data_AF-A0A0L0SML1-F1
#
_entry.id   AF-A0A0L0SML1-F1
#
_cell.length_a   1.000
_cell.length_b   1.000
_cell.length_c   1.000
_cell.angle_alpha   90.00
_cell.angle_beta   90.00
_cell.angle_gamma   90.00
#
_symmetry.space_group_name_H-M   'P 1'
#
loop_
_entity.id
_entity.type
_entity.pdbx_description
1 polymer ?
#
loop_
_entity_poly.entity_id
_entity_poly.type
_entity_poly.pdbx_seq_one_letter_code
_entity_poly.pdbx_strand_id
1 'polypeptide(L)'
;MPADVPFLKLLFVGPINGDYDKFRDRFRKLFAANRFNYVFVTGQFFGTDAEATNKLLDQSPNLNFPIPVYLLPTETPFPPRVQQALLKASADGTLAKGPVKIAHNIYVLGTTGEWVSPEGLRVAFVGGTFDPTRYEAALDANEPHTYHASQLAALTRVKHTPVDVLVTYDVPQYMAAHALDGESPVIADVVLARQPRYHLAGGARVYYERAPFRNADARGNALHPTKFVALAPLGGADPKQRAFYGVNIIPIKHNSPGKLNVQPKDVTANPIVAAAEAVERELAALRERQLKLATKRTRSPADDGAVDAGGEGLDQPRAAKRVRDEALAPAPASDSIMAEAAASMAGKDKRGIAALPKRPDTAPGVLTDKVRDSTAKPLPDGYVCRICNVPGHWVRACPNKIKAAPPADCWFCLHSPGLAQHCIFSIGDKAYAAVARGPLVPHHVLVATVEHPDSLFDARDDVRAYLAGLRKFYAERDMVPVVFQIARPGLHVYHPHVQIVPVPVAQESAVLDGIVAALENQGYAFTVLNLIDGTEASEETTMRAAHSANRDRCSWRVSHFRMCVAGKLVYFAIPRDVKFPAGMPRQVIGAVLGEPERGLDWKSCVDEVKETQYATELREAFIAFKPAAGAKVEAAAAEPAAPADPVDDAGMAEA
;
A
#
# COMPACT_ATOMS: atom_id res chain seq x y z
N MET A 1 4.00 47.24 -24.36
CA MET A 1 3.37 45.92 -24.11
C MET A 1 1.88 46.10 -24.34
N PRO A 2 1.22 45.28 -25.17
CA PRO A 2 -0.22 45.43 -25.42
C PRO A 2 -1.03 44.99 -24.18
N ALA A 3 -2.19 45.64 -24.00
CA ALA A 3 -3.27 45.38 -23.01
C ALA A 3 -2.93 44.45 -21.83
N ASP A 4 -2.77 45.06 -20.64
CA ASP A 4 -2.68 44.47 -19.29
C ASP A 4 -2.65 42.94 -19.19
N VAL A 5 -1.44 42.38 -19.20
CA VAL A 5 -1.19 41.00 -18.80
C VAL A 5 -1.61 40.84 -17.33
N PRO A 6 -2.63 40.01 -17.00
CA PRO A 6 -3.18 39.96 -15.66
C PRO A 6 -2.19 39.31 -14.69
N PHE A 7 -1.70 40.12 -13.74
CA PHE A 7 -0.88 39.67 -12.63
C PHE A 7 -1.80 39.31 -11.45
N LEU A 8 -1.96 38.02 -11.19
CA LEU A 8 -2.90 37.50 -10.20
C LEU A 8 -2.19 37.20 -8.88
N LYS A 9 -2.87 37.52 -7.78
CA LYS A 9 -2.47 37.20 -6.42
C LYS A 9 -3.40 36.13 -5.86
N LEU A 10 -2.85 34.96 -5.56
CA LEU A 10 -3.57 33.82 -5.01
C LEU A 10 -3.22 33.66 -3.53
N LEU A 11 -4.20 33.27 -2.72
CA LEU A 11 -3.99 32.83 -1.34
C LEU A 11 -4.38 31.36 -1.22
N PHE A 12 -3.49 30.57 -0.64
CA PHE A 12 -3.75 29.18 -0.26
C PHE A 12 -3.79 29.07 1.25
N VAL A 13 -4.72 28.27 1.76
CA VAL A 13 -5.00 28.11 3.19
C VAL A 13 -5.03 26.63 3.54
N GLY A 14 -4.32 26.22 4.59
CA GLY A 14 -4.38 24.87 5.11
C GLY A 14 -5.69 24.55 5.84
N PRO A 15 -5.76 23.44 6.59
CA PRO A 15 -6.93 23.10 7.41
C PRO A 15 -7.33 24.23 8.37
N ILE A 16 -8.62 24.57 8.42
CA ILE A 16 -9.22 25.56 9.34
C ILE A 16 -9.99 24.85 10.47
N ASN A 17 -10.45 23.61 10.26
CA ASN A 17 -11.08 22.75 11.26
C ASN A 17 -12.29 23.39 11.98
N GLY A 18 -13.02 24.28 11.31
CA GLY A 18 -14.14 25.01 11.91
C GLY A 18 -13.79 26.28 12.70
N ASP A 19 -12.51 26.68 12.81
CA ASP A 19 -12.11 27.92 13.48
C ASP A 19 -12.32 29.15 12.57
N TYR A 20 -13.59 29.43 12.32
CA TYR A 20 -14.04 30.42 11.36
C TYR A 20 -13.65 31.85 11.77
N ASP A 21 -13.63 32.15 13.08
CA ASP A 21 -13.27 33.46 13.61
C ASP A 21 -11.77 33.77 13.41
N LYS A 22 -10.86 32.86 13.80
CA LYS A 22 -9.42 33.06 13.55
C LYS A 22 -9.13 33.10 12.05
N PHE A 23 -9.82 32.29 11.25
CA PHE A 23 -9.67 32.33 9.79
C PHE A 23 -10.05 33.69 9.22
N ARG A 24 -11.26 34.17 9.52
CA ARG A 24 -11.79 35.47 9.08
C ARG A 24 -10.87 36.62 9.48
N ASP A 25 -10.43 36.67 10.73
CA ASP A 25 -9.66 37.79 11.26
C ASP A 25 -8.24 37.83 10.68
N ARG A 26 -7.64 36.66 10.43
CA ARG A 26 -6.33 36.57 9.75
C ARG A 26 -6.45 36.81 8.25
N PHE A 27 -7.51 36.33 7.61
CA PHE A 27 -7.79 36.58 6.19
C PHE A 27 -8.01 38.06 5.91
N ARG A 28 -8.83 38.77 6.70
CA ARG A 28 -9.05 40.22 6.56
C ARG A 28 -7.74 41.02 6.63
N LYS A 29 -6.86 40.69 7.60
CA LYS A 29 -5.52 41.33 7.73
C LYS A 29 -4.66 41.08 6.50
N LEU A 30 -4.58 39.84 6.01
CA LEU A 30 -3.81 39.49 4.81
C LEU A 30 -4.38 40.13 3.54
N PHE A 31 -5.71 40.17 3.40
CA PHE A 31 -6.41 40.73 2.25
C PHE A 31 -6.26 42.25 2.17
N ALA A 32 -6.35 42.96 3.30
CA ALA A 32 -6.14 44.41 3.35
C ALA A 32 -4.74 44.81 2.82
N ALA A 33 -3.71 44.04 3.16
CA ALA A 33 -2.34 44.30 2.70
C ALA A 33 -2.10 43.89 1.23
N ASN A 34 -2.70 42.79 0.76
CA ASN A 34 -2.31 42.17 -0.51
C ASN A 34 -3.34 42.33 -1.65
N ARG A 35 -4.63 42.40 -1.34
CA ARG A 35 -5.76 42.33 -2.30
C ARG A 35 -5.65 41.12 -3.24
N PHE A 36 -5.93 39.92 -2.71
CA PHE A 36 -5.94 38.69 -3.50
C PHE A 36 -7.07 38.69 -4.54
N ASN A 37 -6.89 37.92 -5.61
CA ASN A 37 -7.92 37.62 -6.61
C ASN A 37 -8.68 36.33 -6.26
N TYR A 38 -7.98 35.32 -5.72
CA TYR A 38 -8.54 33.99 -5.44
C TYR A 38 -8.03 33.43 -4.11
N VAL A 39 -8.89 32.69 -3.40
CA VAL A 39 -8.55 31.97 -2.16
C VAL A 39 -8.92 30.50 -2.28
N PHE A 40 -7.95 29.61 -2.12
CA PHE A 40 -8.16 28.16 -2.12
C PHE A 40 -7.86 27.58 -0.74
N VAL A 41 -8.77 26.76 -0.21
CA VAL A 41 -8.54 26.01 1.03
C VAL A 41 -8.17 24.57 0.65
N THR A 42 -6.95 24.15 1.01
CA THR A 42 -6.38 22.83 0.67
C THR A 42 -6.70 21.75 1.70
N GLY A 43 -7.24 22.16 2.86
CA GLY A 43 -7.52 21.28 3.98
C GLY A 43 -8.95 21.41 4.52
N GLN A 44 -9.20 20.78 5.67
CA GLN A 44 -10.52 20.74 6.29
C GLN A 44 -11.05 22.14 6.62
N PHE A 45 -12.11 22.59 5.95
CA PHE A 45 -12.71 23.89 6.20
C PHE A 45 -13.71 23.86 7.36
N PHE A 46 -14.67 22.94 7.28
CA PHE A 46 -15.78 22.82 8.25
C PHE A 46 -15.35 22.08 9.52
N GLY A 47 -15.92 22.47 10.66
CA GLY A 47 -15.78 21.74 11.92
C GLY A 47 -16.69 20.51 12.01
N THR A 48 -16.57 19.75 13.10
CA THR A 48 -17.52 18.69 13.46
C THR A 48 -18.86 19.23 13.97
N ASP A 49 -18.90 20.49 14.39
CA ASP A 49 -20.10 21.19 14.81
C ASP A 49 -20.97 21.60 13.60
N ALA A 50 -22.11 20.91 13.46
CA ALA A 50 -23.10 21.17 12.42
C ALA A 50 -23.88 22.47 12.66
N GLU A 51 -24.09 22.90 13.91
CA GLU A 51 -24.81 24.14 14.23
C GLU A 51 -23.94 25.37 13.92
N ALA A 52 -22.69 25.38 14.37
CA ALA A 52 -21.71 26.41 14.01
C ALA A 52 -21.52 26.50 12.48
N THR A 53 -21.55 25.36 11.79
CA THR A 53 -21.51 25.33 10.32
C THR A 53 -22.75 25.92 9.67
N ASN A 54 -23.96 25.54 10.11
CA ASN A 54 -25.19 26.13 9.57
C ASN A 54 -25.23 27.65 9.80
N LYS A 55 -24.87 28.08 11.02
CA LYS A 55 -24.72 29.49 11.37
C LYS A 55 -23.72 30.22 10.47
N LEU A 56 -22.56 29.63 10.14
CA LEU A 56 -21.61 30.18 9.17
C LEU A 56 -22.27 30.37 7.79
N LEU A 57 -22.97 29.35 7.28
CA LEU A 57 -23.57 29.40 5.95
C LEU A 57 -24.67 30.47 5.86
N ASP A 58 -25.54 30.56 6.88
CA ASP A 58 -26.60 31.57 6.96
C ASP A 58 -26.05 32.99 7.17
N GLN A 59 -25.00 33.13 7.97
CA GLN A 59 -24.33 34.41 8.23
C GLN A 59 -23.25 34.76 7.20
N SER A 60 -23.06 33.95 6.15
CA SER A 60 -22.03 34.16 5.12
C SER A 60 -22.01 35.56 4.45
N PRO A 61 -23.15 36.26 4.24
CA PRO A 61 -23.12 37.65 3.76
C PRO A 61 -22.51 38.61 4.79
N ASN A 62 -22.74 38.36 6.08
CA ASN A 62 -22.31 39.21 7.20
C ASN A 62 -20.87 38.92 7.66
N LEU A 63 -20.38 37.71 7.39
CA LEU A 63 -19.00 37.31 7.67
C LEU A 63 -17.97 38.10 6.84
N ASN A 64 -18.40 38.77 5.78
CA ASN A 64 -17.60 39.69 4.96
C ASN A 64 -16.28 39.04 4.50
N PHE A 65 -16.42 37.95 3.74
CA PHE A 65 -15.36 37.46 2.86
C PHE A 65 -15.37 38.35 1.59
N PRO A 66 -14.39 39.25 1.39
CA PRO A 66 -14.42 40.24 0.30
C PRO A 66 -14.34 39.64 -1.11
N ILE A 67 -13.93 38.38 -1.23
CA ILE A 67 -13.84 37.63 -2.49
C ILE A 67 -14.24 36.15 -2.27
N PRO A 68 -14.58 35.40 -3.33
CA PRO A 68 -14.85 33.97 -3.26
C PRO A 68 -13.73 33.13 -2.63
N VAL A 69 -14.12 32.24 -1.72
CA VAL A 69 -13.30 31.18 -1.12
C VAL A 69 -13.70 29.85 -1.73
N TYR A 70 -12.72 29.13 -2.28
CA TYR A 70 -12.89 27.85 -2.97
C TYR A 70 -12.40 26.72 -2.07
N LEU A 71 -13.28 25.76 -1.83
CA LEU A 71 -13.07 24.62 -0.93
C LEU A 71 -12.90 23.32 -1.72
N LEU A 72 -12.13 22.39 -1.15
CA LEU A 72 -11.99 21.02 -1.63
C LEU A 72 -12.70 20.04 -0.68
N PRO A 73 -13.19 18.90 -1.18
CA PRO A 73 -13.39 17.73 -0.36
C PRO A 73 -12.09 17.28 0.32
N THR A 74 -12.22 16.61 1.45
CA THR A 74 -11.13 16.14 2.33
C THR A 74 -11.45 14.71 2.77
N GLU A 75 -10.73 14.14 3.75
CA GLU A 75 -11.06 12.83 4.33
C GLU A 75 -12.43 12.76 5.03
N THR A 76 -13.01 13.89 5.47
CA THR A 76 -14.31 13.89 6.18
C THR A 76 -15.45 14.20 5.22
N PRO A 77 -16.61 13.53 5.34
CA PRO A 77 -17.82 13.92 4.62
C PRO A 77 -18.21 15.38 4.86
N PHE A 78 -18.74 16.04 3.83
CA PHE A 78 -19.26 17.39 3.98
C PHE A 78 -20.51 17.41 4.89
N PRO A 79 -20.72 18.50 5.65
CA PRO A 79 -21.94 18.71 6.43
C PRO A 79 -23.20 18.56 5.55
N PRO A 80 -24.32 17.97 6.05
CA PRO A 80 -25.43 17.52 5.20
C PRO A 80 -26.01 18.58 4.25
N ARG A 81 -26.08 19.84 4.70
CA ARG A 81 -26.54 20.98 3.87
C ARG A 81 -25.63 21.26 2.67
N VAL A 82 -24.32 21.14 2.87
CA VAL A 82 -23.29 21.32 1.81
C VAL A 82 -23.34 20.14 0.85
N GLN A 83 -23.40 18.92 1.37
CA GLN A 83 -23.53 17.68 0.58
C GLN A 83 -24.81 17.70 -0.28
N GLN A 84 -25.96 18.10 0.28
CA GLN A 84 -27.21 18.20 -0.47
C GLN A 84 -27.15 19.29 -1.56
N ALA A 85 -26.47 20.42 -1.31
CA ALA A 85 -26.26 21.46 -2.33
C ALA A 85 -25.37 20.96 -3.49
N LEU A 86 -24.32 20.19 -3.17
CA LEU A 86 -23.45 19.55 -4.15
C LEU A 86 -24.19 18.51 -5.01
N LEU A 87 -25.01 17.66 -4.38
CA LEU A 87 -25.85 16.69 -5.08
C LEU A 87 -26.89 17.36 -6.00
N LYS A 88 -27.54 18.44 -5.53
CA LYS A 88 -28.46 19.26 -6.35
C LYS A 88 -27.79 19.95 -7.53
N ALA A 89 -26.49 20.25 -7.44
CA ALA A 89 -25.70 20.81 -8.53
C ALA A 89 -25.13 19.75 -9.49
N SER A 90 -25.32 18.46 -9.21
CA SER A 90 -24.97 17.37 -10.12
C SER A 90 -26.03 17.19 -11.19
N ALA A 91 -25.60 17.08 -12.46
CA ALA A 91 -26.47 16.80 -13.59
C ALA A 91 -26.51 15.30 -13.99
N ASP A 92 -25.53 14.50 -13.52
CA ASP A 92 -25.28 13.12 -13.98
C ASP A 92 -25.06 12.13 -12.82
N GLY A 93 -25.27 12.54 -11.57
CA GLY A 93 -24.90 11.77 -10.38
C GLY A 93 -23.40 11.82 -10.06
N THR A 94 -22.61 12.66 -10.73
CA THR A 94 -21.23 12.97 -10.34
C THR A 94 -21.10 14.41 -9.85
N LEU A 95 -20.23 14.64 -8.87
CA LEU A 95 -20.01 15.99 -8.33
C LEU A 95 -19.54 16.94 -9.43
N ALA A 96 -20.05 18.17 -9.41
CA ALA A 96 -19.83 19.13 -10.48
C ALA A 96 -18.33 19.35 -10.76
N LYS A 97 -17.99 19.43 -12.05
CA LYS A 97 -16.60 19.55 -12.55
C LYS A 97 -16.12 21.02 -12.49
N GLY A 98 -16.40 21.71 -11.39
CA GLY A 98 -16.13 23.14 -11.21
C GLY A 98 -16.88 23.76 -10.02
N PRO A 99 -16.67 25.07 -9.75
CA PRO A 99 -17.11 25.72 -8.53
C PRO A 99 -18.64 25.75 -8.33
N VAL A 100 -19.15 24.96 -7.39
CA VAL A 100 -20.54 25.00 -6.90
C VAL A 100 -20.65 26.05 -5.81
N LYS A 101 -21.56 27.03 -5.97
CA LYS A 101 -21.85 28.03 -4.94
C LYS A 101 -22.66 27.39 -3.81
N ILE A 102 -22.11 27.40 -2.59
CA ILE A 102 -22.77 26.88 -1.39
C ILE A 102 -23.43 28.01 -0.59
N ALA A 103 -22.75 29.15 -0.46
CA ALA A 103 -23.23 30.32 0.28
C ALA A 103 -22.66 31.63 -0.32
N HIS A 104 -22.81 32.77 0.37
CA HIS A 104 -22.20 34.02 -0.11
C HIS A 104 -20.67 33.92 -0.04
N ASN A 105 -20.01 34.07 -1.20
CA ASN A 105 -18.56 33.92 -1.38
C ASN A 105 -17.94 32.60 -0.86
N ILE A 106 -18.74 31.53 -0.73
CA ILE A 106 -18.25 30.18 -0.39
C ILE A 106 -18.63 29.22 -1.53
N TYR A 107 -17.61 28.60 -2.13
CA TYR A 107 -17.71 27.70 -3.27
C TYR A 107 -16.98 26.39 -3.00
N VAL A 108 -17.45 25.27 -3.52
CA VAL A 108 -16.75 23.97 -3.49
C VAL A 108 -16.40 23.57 -4.92
N LEU A 109 -15.15 23.16 -5.17
CA LEU A 109 -14.67 22.86 -6.53
C LEU A 109 -15.18 21.53 -7.10
N GLY A 110 -15.60 20.60 -6.24
CA GLY A 110 -15.88 19.20 -6.58
C GLY A 110 -14.69 18.28 -6.27
N THR A 111 -14.85 16.96 -6.46
CA THR A 111 -13.79 15.97 -6.18
C THR A 111 -12.64 16.05 -7.17
N THR A 112 -12.92 16.20 -8.48
CA THR A 112 -11.87 16.34 -9.50
C THR A 112 -12.28 17.26 -10.63
N GLY A 113 -11.34 18.04 -11.17
CA GLY A 113 -11.58 18.77 -12.40
C GLY A 113 -10.47 19.73 -12.80
N GLU A 114 -10.71 20.45 -13.89
CA GLU A 114 -10.02 21.69 -14.22
C GLU A 114 -11.03 22.82 -14.29
N TRP A 115 -10.67 23.97 -13.73
CA TRP A 115 -11.40 25.21 -13.85
C TRP A 115 -10.46 26.30 -14.39
N VAL A 116 -11.01 27.16 -15.25
CA VAL A 116 -10.28 28.27 -15.87
C VAL A 116 -10.95 29.58 -15.51
N SER A 117 -10.20 30.51 -14.92
CA SER A 117 -10.71 31.84 -14.58
C SER A 117 -10.91 32.72 -15.82
N PRO A 118 -11.70 33.82 -15.76
CA PRO A 118 -11.86 34.76 -16.87
C PRO A 118 -10.51 35.35 -17.36
N GLU A 119 -9.65 35.71 -16.41
CA GLU A 119 -8.29 36.20 -16.65
C GLU A 119 -7.37 35.10 -17.20
N GLY A 120 -7.74 33.82 -17.03
CA GLY A 120 -7.11 32.66 -17.64
C GLY A 120 -6.26 31.78 -16.73
N LEU A 121 -6.38 31.92 -15.42
CA LEU A 121 -5.70 31.04 -14.47
C LEU A 121 -6.24 29.61 -14.66
N ARG A 122 -5.38 28.66 -15.01
CA ARG A 122 -5.75 27.24 -15.13
C ARG A 122 -5.50 26.50 -13.82
N VAL A 123 -6.57 26.11 -13.14
CA VAL A 123 -6.52 25.41 -11.86
C VAL A 123 -7.02 23.98 -12.03
N ALA A 124 -6.14 23.00 -11.86
CA ALA A 124 -6.54 21.60 -11.66
C ALA A 124 -6.76 21.34 -10.17
N PHE A 125 -7.67 20.43 -9.84
CA PHE A 125 -7.91 20.05 -8.45
C PHE A 125 -8.29 18.58 -8.26
N VAL A 126 -7.87 18.03 -7.12
CA VAL A 126 -8.26 16.70 -6.61
C VAL A 126 -8.48 16.77 -5.10
N GLY A 127 -9.73 16.79 -4.66
CA GLY A 127 -10.12 16.70 -3.25
C GLY A 127 -10.51 15.28 -2.85
N GLY A 128 -10.57 15.03 -1.54
CA GLY A 128 -10.73 13.70 -0.96
C GLY A 128 -9.41 12.96 -0.77
N THR A 129 -9.47 11.72 -0.28
CA THR A 129 -8.33 10.84 -0.04
C THR A 129 -8.26 9.65 -1.00
N PHE A 130 -7.06 9.12 -1.18
CA PHE A 130 -6.82 7.85 -1.85
C PHE A 130 -7.19 6.68 -0.95
N ASP A 131 -8.40 6.15 -1.14
CA ASP A 131 -8.71 4.79 -0.67
C ASP A 131 -8.35 3.78 -1.79
N PRO A 132 -7.27 2.99 -1.63
CA PRO A 132 -6.94 1.96 -2.61
C PRO A 132 -8.10 1.01 -2.88
N THR A 133 -8.80 0.53 -1.84
CA THR A 133 -9.85 -0.49 -1.99
C THR A 133 -11.03 -0.02 -2.83
N ARG A 134 -11.30 1.29 -2.79
CA ARG A 134 -12.43 1.95 -3.47
C ARG A 134 -12.04 2.66 -4.75
N TYR A 135 -10.75 2.90 -5.01
CA TYR A 135 -10.27 3.67 -6.16
C TYR A 135 -10.84 3.19 -7.52
N GLU A 136 -10.92 1.88 -7.75
CA GLU A 136 -11.50 1.28 -8.97
C GLU A 136 -12.99 0.90 -8.82
N ALA A 137 -13.62 1.22 -7.69
CA ALA A 137 -15.06 0.99 -7.48
C ALA A 137 -15.91 2.00 -8.29
N ALA A 138 -17.19 1.66 -8.46
CA ALA A 138 -18.17 2.60 -9.01
C ALA A 138 -18.26 3.87 -8.14
N LEU A 139 -18.54 5.01 -8.78
CA LEU A 139 -18.68 6.30 -8.10
C LEU A 139 -19.88 6.29 -7.16
N ASP A 140 -19.68 6.67 -5.91
CA ASP A 140 -20.77 7.09 -5.03
C ASP A 140 -20.79 8.62 -4.93
N ALA A 141 -21.85 9.24 -5.45
CA ALA A 141 -22.07 10.68 -5.40
C ALA A 141 -22.11 11.22 -3.96
N ASN A 142 -22.51 10.37 -3.00
CA ASN A 142 -22.66 10.70 -1.60
C ASN A 142 -21.33 10.65 -0.84
N GLU A 143 -20.24 10.16 -1.46
CA GLU A 143 -18.93 10.02 -0.82
C GLU A 143 -17.87 10.91 -1.48
N PRO A 144 -18.03 12.26 -1.43
CA PRO A 144 -17.09 13.22 -2.02
C PRO A 144 -15.67 13.15 -1.45
N HIS A 145 -15.51 12.46 -0.32
CA HIS A 145 -14.33 12.41 0.52
C HIS A 145 -13.28 11.37 0.07
N THR A 146 -13.61 10.53 -0.92
CA THR A 146 -12.64 9.71 -1.65
C THR A 146 -12.71 10.00 -3.14
N TYR A 147 -11.63 9.70 -3.87
CA TYR A 147 -11.56 9.91 -5.32
C TYR A 147 -11.24 8.63 -6.07
N HIS A 148 -11.81 8.50 -7.27
CA HIS A 148 -11.81 7.25 -8.05
C HIS A 148 -11.07 7.36 -9.40
N ALA A 149 -10.65 6.22 -9.95
CA ALA A 149 -9.95 6.12 -11.22
C ALA A 149 -10.72 6.74 -12.40
N SER A 150 -12.05 6.56 -12.42
CA SER A 150 -12.94 7.09 -13.46
C SER A 150 -12.99 8.64 -13.47
N GLN A 151 -12.97 9.26 -12.28
CA GLN A 151 -12.87 10.71 -12.10
C GLN A 151 -11.49 11.24 -12.55
N LEU A 152 -10.41 10.65 -12.05
CA LEU A 152 -9.05 11.12 -12.32
C LEU A 152 -8.58 10.85 -13.76
N ALA A 153 -9.23 9.95 -14.49
CA ALA A 153 -8.89 9.65 -15.87
C ALA A 153 -8.89 10.91 -16.79
N ALA A 154 -9.71 11.93 -16.51
CA ALA A 154 -9.66 13.19 -17.24
C ALA A 154 -8.33 13.95 -17.05
N LEU A 155 -7.75 13.87 -15.85
CA LEU A 155 -6.48 14.51 -15.48
C LEU A 155 -5.26 13.65 -15.88
N THR A 156 -5.36 12.33 -15.93
CA THR A 156 -4.21 11.44 -16.20
C THR A 156 -4.10 10.93 -17.64
N ARG A 157 -5.20 10.84 -18.41
CA ARG A 157 -5.17 10.33 -19.81
C ARG A 157 -4.29 11.16 -20.74
N VAL A 158 -4.35 12.49 -20.63
CA VAL A 158 -3.52 13.40 -21.45
C VAL A 158 -2.35 13.85 -20.58
N LYS A 159 -1.15 13.37 -20.92
CA LYS A 159 0.12 13.75 -20.27
C LYS A 159 0.64 15.07 -20.85
N HIS A 160 1.58 15.70 -20.14
CA HIS A 160 2.23 16.96 -20.54
C HIS A 160 1.23 18.06 -20.90
N THR A 161 0.19 18.25 -20.08
CA THR A 161 -0.80 19.33 -20.22
C THR A 161 -0.66 20.33 -19.05
N PRO A 162 0.31 21.28 -19.11
CA PRO A 162 0.60 22.23 -18.03
C PRO A 162 -0.61 22.95 -17.45
N VAL A 163 -0.63 23.13 -16.13
CA VAL A 163 -1.59 23.99 -15.41
C VAL A 163 -0.85 25.03 -14.55
N ASP A 164 -1.50 26.16 -14.26
CA ASP A 164 -0.90 27.18 -13.39
C ASP A 164 -0.83 26.70 -11.95
N VAL A 165 -1.90 26.05 -11.48
CA VAL A 165 -2.04 25.58 -10.11
C VAL A 165 -2.65 24.18 -10.11
N LEU A 166 -2.10 23.29 -9.30
CA LEU A 166 -2.75 22.07 -8.83
C LEU A 166 -3.06 22.23 -7.33
N VAL A 167 -4.31 22.01 -6.94
CA VAL A 167 -4.72 22.04 -5.53
C VAL A 167 -5.24 20.67 -5.13
N THR A 168 -4.66 20.07 -4.11
CA THR A 168 -5.07 18.73 -3.64
C THR A 168 -5.31 18.69 -2.14
N TYR A 169 -6.08 17.69 -1.69
CA TYR A 169 -6.04 17.31 -0.27
C TYR A 169 -4.79 16.46 -0.03
N ASP A 170 -4.76 15.24 -0.57
CA ASP A 170 -3.63 14.33 -0.53
C ASP A 170 -2.32 14.91 -1.11
N VAL A 171 -1.21 14.38 -0.62
CA VAL A 171 0.17 14.70 -0.99
C VAL A 171 0.61 13.75 -2.11
N PRO A 172 1.31 14.20 -3.17
CA PRO A 172 1.98 13.28 -4.10
C PRO A 172 3.15 12.58 -3.41
N GLN A 173 3.30 11.28 -3.64
CA GLN A 173 4.47 10.52 -3.17
C GLN A 173 5.81 11.13 -3.59
N TYR A 174 6.85 10.81 -2.81
CA TYR A 174 8.26 11.17 -3.05
C TYR A 174 8.62 12.66 -2.90
N MET A 175 7.72 13.52 -2.42
CA MET A 175 8.03 14.95 -2.27
C MET A 175 9.08 15.26 -1.20
N ALA A 176 9.13 14.46 -0.14
CA ALA A 176 10.05 14.60 0.98
C ALA A 176 10.91 13.33 1.14
N ALA A 177 12.01 13.45 1.90
CA ALA A 177 12.90 12.32 2.21
C ALA A 177 12.30 11.36 3.26
N HIS A 178 11.39 11.87 4.09
CA HIS A 178 10.52 11.10 4.97
C HIS A 178 9.10 11.22 4.45
N ALA A 179 8.31 10.15 4.54
CA ALA A 179 6.93 10.16 4.07
C ALA A 179 6.10 11.22 4.82
N LEU A 180 5.28 11.96 4.07
CA LEU A 180 4.28 12.87 4.62
C LEU A 180 2.94 12.15 4.79
N ASP A 181 2.13 12.60 5.76
CA ASP A 181 0.77 12.10 5.93
C ASP A 181 -0.09 12.37 4.67
N GLY A 182 -0.97 11.43 4.34
CA GLY A 182 -1.85 11.53 3.17
C GLY A 182 -1.12 11.37 1.82
N GLU A 183 0.01 10.66 1.77
CA GLU A 183 0.73 10.38 0.52
C GLU A 183 -0.02 9.43 -0.43
N SER A 184 -0.17 9.86 -1.69
CA SER A 184 -0.89 9.16 -2.74
C SER A 184 -0.03 9.00 -4.02
N PRO A 185 0.13 7.76 -4.53
CA PRO A 185 0.79 7.51 -5.82
C PRO A 185 -0.01 8.14 -6.97
N VAL A 186 -1.34 8.20 -6.85
CA VAL A 186 -2.21 8.70 -7.90
C VAL A 186 -2.08 10.22 -8.07
N ILE A 187 -1.86 10.96 -6.98
CA ILE A 187 -1.54 12.39 -7.07
C ILE A 187 -0.17 12.62 -7.72
N ALA A 188 0.80 11.71 -7.53
CA ALA A 188 2.08 11.77 -8.26
C ALA A 188 1.88 11.60 -9.78
N ASP A 189 1.02 10.68 -10.22
CA ASP A 189 0.62 10.58 -11.64
C ASP A 189 -0.06 11.85 -12.18
N VAL A 190 -0.93 12.50 -11.38
CA VAL A 190 -1.54 13.78 -11.75
C VAL A 190 -0.50 14.89 -11.88
N VAL A 191 0.51 14.95 -11.00
CA VAL A 191 1.64 15.90 -11.09
C VAL A 191 2.43 15.67 -12.37
N LEU A 192 2.76 14.42 -12.71
CA LEU A 192 3.46 14.09 -13.97
C LEU A 192 2.63 14.45 -15.22
N ALA A 193 1.32 14.22 -15.19
CA ALA A 193 0.44 14.51 -16.32
C ALA A 193 0.16 16.00 -16.52
N ARG A 194 -0.07 16.75 -15.44
CA ARG A 194 -0.50 18.16 -15.46
C ARG A 194 0.62 19.17 -15.26
N GLN A 195 1.82 18.74 -14.84
CA GLN A 195 3.02 19.57 -14.71
C GLN A 195 2.73 20.97 -14.13
N PRO A 196 2.18 21.06 -12.91
CA PRO A 196 1.72 22.32 -12.35
C PRO A 196 2.89 23.27 -12.06
N ARG A 197 2.70 24.58 -12.16
CA ARG A 197 3.71 25.55 -11.69
C ARG A 197 3.74 25.64 -10.16
N TYR A 198 2.56 25.59 -9.55
CA TYR A 198 2.40 25.51 -8.10
C TYR A 198 1.50 24.33 -7.74
N HIS A 199 1.94 23.51 -6.80
CA HIS A 199 1.13 22.44 -6.23
C HIS A 199 1.01 22.64 -4.72
N LEU A 200 -0.22 22.84 -4.26
CA LEU A 200 -0.54 23.05 -2.85
C LEU A 200 -1.38 21.88 -2.33
N ALA A 201 -0.94 21.29 -1.22
CA ALA A 201 -1.63 20.19 -0.53
C ALA A 201 -2.00 20.55 0.92
N GLY A 202 -2.99 19.87 1.51
CA GLY A 202 -3.44 20.11 2.90
C GLY A 202 -3.52 18.87 3.80
N GLY A 203 -3.47 17.66 3.22
CA GLY A 203 -3.58 16.39 3.93
C GLY A 203 -2.42 16.08 4.87
N ALA A 204 -1.21 16.59 4.57
CA ALA A 204 -0.02 16.40 5.40
C ALA A 204 -0.15 16.96 6.83
N ARG A 205 -1.04 17.94 7.05
CA ARG A 205 -1.22 18.66 8.33
C ARG A 205 0.05 19.29 8.91
N VAL A 206 1.09 19.42 8.11
CA VAL A 206 2.36 20.08 8.46
C VAL A 206 2.78 21.02 7.34
N TYR A 207 3.53 22.05 7.68
CA TYR A 207 4.16 22.92 6.69
C TYR A 207 5.41 22.26 6.14
N TYR A 208 5.39 21.94 4.85
CA TYR A 208 6.56 21.45 4.13
C TYR A 208 6.66 22.19 2.80
N GLU A 209 7.80 22.81 2.52
CA GLU A 209 8.08 23.51 1.27
C GLU A 209 9.29 22.85 0.61
N ARG A 210 9.08 22.25 -0.56
CA ARG A 210 10.15 21.59 -1.30
C ARG A 210 10.92 22.62 -2.14
N ALA A 211 12.24 22.42 -2.29
CA ALA A 211 12.98 23.01 -3.39
C ALA A 211 12.26 22.71 -4.73
N PRO A 212 12.11 23.71 -5.64
CA PRO A 212 11.38 23.51 -6.89
C PRO A 212 11.98 22.36 -7.71
N PHE A 213 11.20 21.74 -8.59
CA PHE A 213 11.68 20.67 -9.46
C PHE A 213 11.31 20.88 -10.93
N ARG A 214 12.19 20.46 -11.84
CA ARG A 214 12.04 20.68 -13.28
C ARG A 214 10.93 19.80 -13.87
N ASN A 215 10.04 20.40 -14.67
CA ASN A 215 9.20 19.64 -15.59
C ASN A 215 9.92 19.51 -16.96
N ALA A 216 9.50 18.56 -17.78
CA ALA A 216 10.04 18.36 -19.13
C ALA A 216 8.94 18.02 -20.14
N ASP A 217 9.10 18.42 -21.39
CA ASP A 217 8.22 17.98 -22.48
C ASP A 217 8.51 16.50 -22.86
N ALA A 218 7.72 15.96 -23.79
CA ALA A 218 7.89 14.58 -24.28
C ALA A 218 9.23 14.33 -25.03
N ARG A 219 10.05 15.36 -25.26
CA ARG A 219 11.39 15.29 -25.86
C ARG A 219 12.51 15.51 -24.83
N GLY A 220 12.16 15.71 -23.56
CA GLY A 220 13.11 15.99 -22.47
C GLY A 220 13.53 17.47 -22.35
N ASN A 221 12.94 18.39 -23.11
CA ASN A 221 13.26 19.82 -22.99
C ASN A 221 12.70 20.37 -21.67
N ALA A 222 13.51 21.12 -20.93
CA ALA A 222 13.10 21.72 -19.67
C ALA A 222 11.95 22.73 -19.84
N LEU A 223 10.88 22.53 -19.07
CA LEU A 223 9.73 23.42 -18.93
C LEU A 223 9.79 24.16 -17.59
N HIS A 224 8.79 25.00 -17.31
CA HIS A 224 8.63 25.65 -16.00
C HIS A 224 8.78 24.66 -14.83
N PRO A 225 9.41 25.08 -13.72
CA PRO A 225 9.49 24.25 -12.53
C PRO A 225 8.13 24.14 -11.84
N THR A 226 7.93 23.04 -11.12
CA THR A 226 6.88 22.89 -10.11
C THR A 226 7.42 23.35 -8.76
N LYS A 227 6.64 24.16 -8.04
CA LYS A 227 6.85 24.43 -6.61
C LYS A 227 5.78 23.72 -5.77
N PHE A 228 6.21 22.76 -4.94
CA PHE A 228 5.33 22.00 -4.05
C PHE A 228 5.35 22.57 -2.62
N VAL A 229 4.18 22.75 -2.02
CA VAL A 229 4.02 23.14 -0.61
C VAL A 229 2.84 22.39 0.03
N ALA A 230 3.09 21.73 1.15
CA ALA A 230 2.04 21.27 2.07
C ALA A 230 1.79 22.32 3.15
N LEU A 231 0.53 22.52 3.53
CA LEU A 231 0.10 23.55 4.49
C LEU A 231 -0.36 22.96 5.83
N ALA A 232 0.05 23.61 6.92
CA ALA A 232 -0.33 23.21 8.27
C ALA A 232 -1.75 23.70 8.66
N PRO A 233 -2.38 23.10 9.68
CA PRO A 233 -3.60 23.62 10.29
C PRO A 233 -3.45 25.04 10.85
N LEU A 234 -4.53 25.81 10.75
CA LEU A 234 -4.68 27.09 11.39
C LEU A 234 -4.66 26.94 12.91
N GLY A 235 -3.87 27.78 13.58
CA GLY A 235 -3.83 27.82 15.05
C GLY A 235 -2.93 26.76 15.70
N GLY A 236 -2.09 26.07 14.93
CA GLY A 236 -1.02 25.23 15.49
C GLY A 236 -0.08 26.01 16.41
N ALA A 237 0.45 25.34 17.44
CA ALA A 237 1.26 25.97 18.49
C ALA A 237 2.68 26.39 18.01
N ASP A 238 3.26 25.71 17.02
CA ASP A 238 4.56 26.05 16.46
C ASP A 238 4.42 27.17 15.40
N PRO A 239 5.02 28.37 15.61
CA PRO A 239 4.93 29.48 14.66
C PRO A 239 5.62 29.23 13.32
N LYS A 240 6.43 28.17 13.18
CA LYS A 240 7.00 27.74 11.89
C LYS A 240 5.96 27.01 11.02
N GLN A 241 4.90 26.48 11.60
CA GLN A 241 3.80 25.82 10.89
C GLN A 241 2.92 26.85 10.19
N ARG A 242 3.12 27.05 8.89
CA ARG A 242 2.36 28.05 8.11
C ARG A 242 1.07 27.46 7.56
N ALA A 243 -0.05 28.04 7.98
CA ALA A 243 -1.39 27.75 7.47
C ALA A 243 -1.80 28.62 6.27
N PHE A 244 -0.97 29.57 5.83
CA PHE A 244 -1.25 30.47 4.71
C PHE A 244 -0.05 30.58 3.77
N TYR A 245 -0.30 30.58 2.46
CA TYR A 245 0.73 30.74 1.45
C TYR A 245 0.23 31.63 0.31
N GLY A 246 0.96 32.72 0.02
CA GLY A 246 0.64 33.67 -1.04
C GLY A 246 1.43 33.38 -2.31
N VAL A 247 0.78 33.37 -3.47
CA VAL A 247 1.41 33.20 -4.78
C VAL A 247 1.07 34.38 -5.68
N ASN A 248 2.09 34.94 -6.33
CA ASN A 248 1.92 35.93 -7.38
C ASN A 248 2.22 35.27 -8.73
N ILE A 249 1.29 35.34 -9.68
CA ILE A 249 1.36 34.57 -10.94
C ILE A 249 0.79 35.33 -12.13
N ILE A 250 1.51 35.30 -13.24
CA ILE A 250 0.97 35.59 -14.59
C ILE A 250 0.54 34.24 -15.18
N PRO A 251 -0.73 34.01 -15.54
CA PRO A 251 -1.20 32.74 -16.08
C PRO A 251 -0.40 32.24 -17.30
N ILE A 252 -0.26 30.92 -17.47
CA ILE A 252 0.47 30.30 -18.59
C ILE A 252 0.03 30.86 -19.94
N LYS A 253 -1.27 31.09 -20.15
CA LYS A 253 -1.80 31.60 -21.43
C LYS A 253 -1.26 32.99 -21.82
N HIS A 254 -0.73 33.75 -20.87
CA HIS A 254 -0.17 35.09 -21.05
C HIS A 254 1.35 35.15 -20.86
N ASN A 255 2.00 34.03 -20.54
CA ASN A 255 3.43 34.01 -20.23
C ASN A 255 4.23 33.41 -21.40
N SER A 256 5.20 34.16 -21.92
CA SER A 256 6.02 33.67 -23.03
C SER A 256 6.90 32.48 -22.60
N PRO A 257 7.12 31.46 -23.44
CA PRO A 257 7.88 30.26 -23.06
C PRO A 257 9.25 30.56 -22.44
N GLY A 258 9.99 31.54 -22.98
CA GLY A 258 11.30 31.95 -22.45
C GLY A 258 11.27 32.58 -21.06
N LYS A 259 10.13 33.15 -20.62
CA LYS A 259 9.92 33.64 -19.24
C LYS A 259 9.30 32.58 -18.34
N LEU A 260 8.46 31.71 -18.90
CA LEU A 260 7.80 30.62 -18.19
C LEU A 260 8.80 29.53 -17.77
N ASN A 261 9.73 29.16 -18.66
CA ASN A 261 10.68 28.07 -18.47
C ASN A 261 11.97 28.48 -17.73
N VAL A 262 12.01 29.68 -17.12
CA VAL A 262 13.16 30.15 -16.33
C VAL A 262 13.36 29.25 -15.11
N GLN A 263 14.58 28.78 -14.93
CA GLN A 263 14.97 27.84 -13.88
C GLN A 263 15.55 28.59 -12.67
N PRO A 264 14.99 28.42 -11.46
CA PRO A 264 15.59 28.85 -10.20
C PRO A 264 16.99 28.25 -9.98
N LYS A 265 17.82 28.90 -9.15
CA LYS A 265 19.17 28.39 -8.84
C LYS A 265 19.15 27.07 -8.06
N ASP A 266 18.11 26.86 -7.26
CA ASP A 266 17.90 25.73 -6.35
C ASP A 266 17.05 24.59 -6.97
N VAL A 267 16.72 24.65 -8.27
CA VAL A 267 15.77 23.70 -8.87
C VAL A 267 16.37 22.30 -9.10
N THR A 268 15.71 21.31 -8.51
CA THR A 268 16.11 19.89 -8.49
C THR A 268 15.56 19.11 -9.69
N ALA A 269 16.02 17.87 -9.88
CA ALA A 269 15.31 16.90 -10.73
C ALA A 269 13.90 16.62 -10.18
N ASN A 270 12.98 16.17 -11.03
CA ASN A 270 11.64 15.77 -10.58
C ASN A 270 11.76 14.55 -9.65
N PRO A 271 11.31 14.64 -8.38
CA PRO A 271 11.51 13.56 -7.41
C PRO A 271 10.76 12.27 -7.79
N ILE A 272 9.58 12.40 -8.42
CA ILE A 272 8.77 11.26 -8.86
C ILE A 272 9.48 10.50 -9.99
N VAL A 273 10.07 11.24 -10.94
CA VAL A 273 10.86 10.65 -12.05
C VAL A 273 12.15 10.03 -11.51
N ALA A 274 12.87 10.73 -10.63
CA ALA A 274 14.11 10.22 -10.05
C ALA A 274 13.91 8.94 -9.23
N ALA A 275 12.76 8.81 -8.54
CA ALA A 275 12.37 7.57 -7.86
C ALA A 275 12.12 6.42 -8.86
N ALA A 276 11.37 6.66 -9.93
CA ALA A 276 11.15 5.67 -10.99
C ALA A 276 12.47 5.23 -11.67
N GLU A 277 13.35 6.17 -12.01
CA GLU A 277 14.67 5.90 -12.60
C GLU A 277 15.61 5.16 -11.63
N ALA A 278 15.47 5.34 -10.31
CA ALA A 278 16.23 4.57 -9.33
C ALA A 278 15.77 3.10 -9.34
N VAL A 279 14.46 2.85 -9.31
CA VAL A 279 13.88 1.50 -9.42
C VAL A 279 14.27 0.83 -10.74
N GLU A 280 14.19 1.53 -11.89
CA GLU A 280 14.60 0.97 -13.17
C GLU A 280 16.09 0.60 -13.23
N ARG A 281 16.97 1.41 -12.64
CA ARG A 281 18.41 1.10 -12.54
C ARG A 281 18.69 -0.11 -11.65
N GLU A 282 17.98 -0.24 -10.52
CA GLU A 282 18.10 -1.41 -9.64
C GLU A 282 17.60 -2.68 -10.35
N LEU A 283 16.46 -2.63 -11.04
CA LEU A 283 15.95 -3.72 -11.87
C LEU A 283 16.90 -4.09 -13.03
N ALA A 284 17.54 -3.11 -13.66
CA ALA A 284 18.53 -3.35 -14.71
C ALA A 284 19.79 -4.04 -14.15
N ALA A 285 20.31 -3.59 -13.01
CA ALA A 285 21.44 -4.22 -12.33
C ALA A 285 21.13 -5.65 -11.87
N LEU A 286 19.90 -5.91 -11.41
CA LEU A 286 19.43 -7.26 -11.08
C LEU A 286 19.39 -8.18 -12.31
N ARG A 287 18.84 -7.71 -13.44
CA ARG A 287 18.84 -8.46 -14.72
C ARG A 287 20.26 -8.76 -15.22
N GLU A 288 21.19 -7.82 -15.09
CA GLU A 288 22.60 -8.03 -15.46
C GLU A 288 23.28 -9.07 -14.56
N ARG A 289 23.01 -9.06 -13.25
CA ARG A 289 23.50 -10.09 -12.31
C ARG A 289 22.95 -11.47 -12.66
N GLN A 290 21.65 -11.58 -12.95
CA GLN A 290 21.00 -12.82 -13.39
C GLN A 290 21.61 -13.35 -14.69
N LEU A 291 21.87 -12.49 -15.68
CA LEU A 291 22.50 -12.89 -16.94
C LEU A 291 23.96 -13.38 -16.74
N LYS A 292 24.73 -12.73 -15.86
CA LYS A 292 26.09 -13.18 -15.50
C LYS A 292 26.09 -14.54 -14.79
N LEU A 293 25.13 -14.79 -13.91
CA LEU A 293 24.95 -16.10 -13.26
C LEU A 293 24.56 -17.19 -14.28
N ALA A 294 23.66 -16.89 -15.22
CA ALA A 294 23.28 -17.81 -16.29
C ALA A 294 24.44 -18.15 -17.24
N THR A 295 25.24 -17.16 -17.64
CA THR A 295 26.43 -17.38 -18.50
C THR A 295 27.57 -18.08 -17.76
N LYS A 296 27.66 -17.97 -16.43
CA LYS A 296 28.60 -18.77 -15.62
C LYS A 296 28.18 -20.25 -15.55
N ARG A 297 26.87 -20.54 -15.56
CA ARG A 297 26.32 -21.90 -15.62
C ARG A 297 26.47 -22.60 -16.98
N THR A 298 26.65 -21.87 -18.09
CA THR A 298 26.85 -22.47 -19.43
C THR A 298 28.31 -22.68 -19.82
N ARG A 299 29.27 -22.26 -18.99
CA ARG A 299 30.70 -22.57 -19.12
C ARG A 299 31.17 -23.52 -18.02
N SER A 300 30.79 -24.79 -18.13
CA SER A 300 31.61 -25.88 -17.56
C SER A 300 32.86 -26.08 -18.43
N PRO A 301 33.99 -26.57 -17.87
CA PRO A 301 35.11 -27.02 -18.68
C PRO A 301 34.66 -28.15 -19.60
N ALA A 302 35.06 -28.12 -20.88
CA ALA A 302 34.88 -29.26 -21.75
C ALA A 302 35.83 -30.39 -21.32
N ASP A 303 35.29 -31.61 -21.30
CA ASP A 303 36.01 -32.83 -20.97
C ASP A 303 36.65 -33.40 -22.25
N ASP A 304 37.91 -33.02 -22.52
CA ASP A 304 38.66 -33.50 -23.68
C ASP A 304 39.25 -34.89 -23.41
N GLY A 305 38.36 -35.89 -23.38
CA GLY A 305 38.69 -37.31 -23.27
C GLY A 305 38.51 -38.08 -24.59
N ALA A 306 39.47 -37.97 -25.52
CA ALA A 306 39.50 -38.77 -26.73
C ALA A 306 40.87 -39.42 -26.95
N VAL A 307 40.89 -40.75 -26.94
CA VAL A 307 42.08 -41.58 -27.23
C VAL A 307 42.12 -41.85 -28.73
N ASP A 308 43.24 -41.58 -29.40
CA ASP A 308 43.61 -42.27 -30.63
C ASP A 308 45.13 -42.40 -30.73
N ALA A 309 45.61 -43.39 -31.51
CA ALA A 309 46.96 -43.90 -31.44
C ALA A 309 47.80 -43.63 -32.70
N GLY A 310 49.08 -43.28 -32.48
CA GLY A 310 50.15 -43.43 -33.47
C GLY A 310 50.53 -42.17 -34.25
N GLY A 311 51.83 -41.82 -34.25
CA GLY A 311 52.38 -40.71 -35.03
C GLY A 311 53.63 -40.11 -34.40
N GLU A 312 54.79 -40.52 -34.89
CA GLU A 312 56.15 -40.12 -34.48
C GLU A 312 56.41 -38.60 -34.48
N GLY A 313 57.31 -38.08 -33.62
CA GLY A 313 57.82 -36.70 -33.82
C GLY A 313 58.50 -35.91 -32.69
N LEU A 314 59.60 -36.41 -32.12
CA LEU A 314 60.80 -35.67 -31.64
C LEU A 314 60.74 -34.47 -30.62
N ASP A 315 61.87 -34.36 -29.89
CA ASP A 315 62.44 -33.19 -29.19
C ASP A 315 61.82 -32.59 -27.90
N GLN A 316 62.21 -33.26 -26.80
CA GLN A 316 62.74 -32.74 -25.52
C GLN A 316 63.70 -31.51 -25.61
N PRO A 317 64.24 -30.91 -24.49
CA PRO A 317 64.08 -31.23 -23.05
C PRO A 317 63.98 -30.02 -22.06
N ARG A 318 63.99 -30.37 -20.76
CA ARG A 318 64.44 -29.62 -19.54
C ARG A 318 63.37 -28.81 -18.78
N ALA A 319 63.33 -28.77 -17.45
CA ALA A 319 63.94 -29.46 -16.30
C ALA A 319 63.31 -28.77 -15.03
N ALA A 320 63.34 -29.23 -13.77
CA ALA A 320 64.03 -30.32 -13.08
C ALA A 320 63.28 -30.66 -11.76
N LYS A 321 63.60 -31.82 -11.12
CA LYS A 321 63.87 -32.05 -9.66
C LYS A 321 62.98 -31.34 -8.59
N ARG A 322 62.55 -31.88 -7.44
CA ARG A 322 62.86 -33.07 -6.58
C ARG A 322 61.92 -32.96 -5.31
N VAL A 323 61.71 -33.90 -4.37
CA VAL A 323 61.84 -35.38 -4.22
C VAL A 323 61.29 -35.81 -2.83
N ARG A 324 60.53 -36.92 -2.71
CA ARG A 324 60.36 -37.81 -1.51
C ARG A 324 59.86 -37.19 -0.16
N ASP A 325 59.32 -37.92 0.84
CA ASP A 325 59.04 -39.36 1.10
C ASP A 325 57.76 -39.57 1.98
N GLU A 326 57.19 -40.78 1.87
CA GLU A 326 56.50 -41.67 2.84
C GLU A 326 55.67 -41.22 4.09
N ALA A 327 54.42 -41.75 4.12
CA ALA A 327 53.72 -42.50 5.20
C ALA A 327 53.41 -41.91 6.61
N LEU A 328 52.10 -41.74 6.93
CA LEU A 328 51.34 -42.54 7.93
C LEU A 328 49.82 -42.20 7.92
N ALA A 329 48.97 -43.09 8.44
CA ALA A 329 47.52 -42.92 8.67
C ALA A 329 47.20 -43.02 10.20
N PRO A 330 45.99 -42.74 10.74
CA PRO A 330 44.68 -42.50 10.08
C PRO A 330 43.86 -41.27 10.59
N ALA A 331 42.58 -41.24 10.20
CA ALA A 331 41.51 -40.21 10.34
C ALA A 331 41.07 -39.88 11.81
N PRO A 332 40.12 -38.94 12.12
CA PRO A 332 38.96 -38.53 11.29
C PRO A 332 38.40 -37.06 11.33
N ALA A 333 37.47 -36.83 10.38
CA ALA A 333 36.26 -35.98 10.43
C ALA A 333 36.33 -34.44 10.46
N SER A 334 35.99 -33.81 9.32
CA SER A 334 34.85 -32.86 9.21
C SER A 334 34.57 -32.47 7.74
N ASP A 335 33.63 -33.15 7.08
CA ASP A 335 33.15 -32.77 5.74
C ASP A 335 31.75 -32.13 5.78
N SER A 336 31.56 -31.10 4.96
CA SER A 336 30.39 -30.21 4.99
C SER A 336 29.21 -30.80 4.21
N ILE A 337 28.14 -31.16 4.92
CA ILE A 337 26.86 -31.61 4.35
C ILE A 337 26.05 -30.39 3.86
N MET A 338 26.29 -29.94 2.62
CA MET A 338 25.44 -28.95 1.94
C MET A 338 25.20 -29.25 0.44
N ALA A 339 25.51 -30.46 -0.04
CA ALA A 339 25.41 -30.82 -1.47
C ALA A 339 24.30 -31.83 -1.83
N GLU A 340 23.84 -32.68 -0.90
CA GLU A 340 23.01 -33.84 -1.25
C GLU A 340 21.49 -33.59 -1.29
N ALA A 341 21.00 -32.50 -0.69
CA ALA A 341 19.57 -32.17 -0.69
C ALA A 341 18.99 -31.87 -2.09
N ALA A 342 19.83 -31.57 -3.09
CA ALA A 342 19.40 -31.21 -4.44
C ALA A 342 19.11 -32.41 -5.38
N ALA A 343 19.52 -33.63 -5.01
CA ALA A 343 19.55 -34.77 -5.94
C ALA A 343 18.28 -35.67 -5.93
N SER A 344 17.42 -35.57 -4.91
CA SER A 344 16.33 -36.56 -4.67
C SER A 344 15.04 -36.35 -5.49
N MET A 345 15.00 -35.38 -6.42
CA MET A 345 13.76 -34.94 -7.09
C MET A 345 13.57 -35.48 -8.53
N ALA A 346 14.22 -36.59 -8.90
CA ALA A 346 14.20 -37.13 -10.27
C ALA A 346 13.75 -38.61 -10.36
N GLY A 347 12.43 -38.84 -10.35
CA GLY A 347 11.80 -40.14 -10.65
C GLY A 347 10.57 -40.38 -9.75
N LYS A 348 9.44 -40.90 -10.23
CA LYS A 348 9.08 -41.52 -11.52
C LYS A 348 7.66 -41.10 -11.90
N ASP A 349 7.42 -40.74 -13.16
CA ASP A 349 6.29 -41.29 -13.93
C ASP A 349 6.37 -40.88 -15.41
N LYS A 350 6.72 -41.84 -16.27
CA LYS A 350 6.67 -41.71 -17.74
C LYS A 350 5.47 -42.51 -18.26
N ARG A 351 4.36 -41.84 -18.56
CA ARG A 351 3.34 -42.33 -19.49
C ARG A 351 3.07 -41.25 -20.54
N GLY A 352 3.12 -41.64 -21.80
CA GLY A 352 3.42 -40.73 -22.91
C GLY A 352 2.27 -39.79 -23.29
N ILE A 353 2.64 -38.60 -23.76
CA ILE A 353 1.76 -37.70 -24.50
C ILE A 353 2.17 -37.80 -25.97
N ALA A 354 1.22 -38.20 -26.82
CA ALA A 354 1.42 -38.30 -28.26
C ALA A 354 1.61 -36.90 -28.90
N ALA A 355 2.28 -36.87 -30.05
CA ALA A 355 2.57 -35.63 -30.77
C ALA A 355 1.31 -34.83 -31.12
N LEU A 356 1.29 -33.55 -30.75
CA LEU A 356 0.27 -32.59 -31.18
C LEU A 356 0.53 -32.18 -32.65
N PRO A 357 -0.49 -32.17 -33.52
CA PRO A 357 -0.32 -31.78 -34.93
C PRO A 357 -0.12 -30.28 -35.08
N LYS A 358 0.72 -29.88 -36.06
CA LYS A 358 0.86 -28.49 -36.49
C LYS A 358 -0.50 -27.95 -36.96
N ARG A 359 -0.89 -26.75 -36.53
CA ARG A 359 -2.03 -26.03 -37.11
C ARG A 359 -1.58 -25.20 -38.33
N PRO A 360 -2.41 -25.13 -39.39
CA PRO A 360 -2.13 -24.32 -40.58
C PRO A 360 -2.48 -22.84 -40.37
N ASP A 361 -1.92 -22.00 -41.24
CA ASP A 361 -2.04 -20.55 -41.19
C ASP A 361 -3.46 -20.05 -41.55
N THR A 362 -4.10 -19.31 -40.65
CA THR A 362 -5.21 -18.39 -40.98
C THR A 362 -5.14 -17.11 -40.15
N ALA A 363 -5.49 -15.99 -40.79
CA ALA A 363 -5.39 -14.63 -40.26
C ALA A 363 -6.49 -14.30 -39.22
N PRO A 364 -6.44 -13.15 -38.51
CA PRO A 364 -7.07 -13.00 -37.20
C PRO A 364 -8.60 -12.82 -37.25
N GLY A 365 -9.31 -13.79 -36.66
CA GLY A 365 -10.74 -13.68 -36.35
C GLY A 365 -10.97 -13.16 -34.93
N VAL A 366 -11.78 -12.10 -34.79
CA VAL A 366 -12.16 -11.52 -33.49
C VAL A 366 -13.01 -12.52 -32.70
N LEU A 367 -12.44 -13.12 -31.64
CA LEU A 367 -13.22 -13.76 -30.59
C LEU A 367 -13.65 -12.70 -29.58
N THR A 368 -14.93 -12.33 -29.64
CA THR A 368 -15.54 -11.42 -28.67
C THR A 368 -15.75 -12.12 -27.34
N ASP A 369 -14.87 -11.86 -26.37
CA ASP A 369 -15.19 -12.14 -24.97
C ASP A 369 -16.39 -11.27 -24.56
N LYS A 370 -17.58 -11.87 -24.57
CA LYS A 370 -18.80 -11.26 -24.01
C LYS A 370 -18.73 -11.26 -22.48
N VAL A 371 -17.81 -10.45 -21.94
CA VAL A 371 -17.98 -9.85 -20.61
C VAL A 371 -19.28 -9.07 -20.68
N ARG A 372 -20.31 -9.61 -20.02
CA ARG A 372 -21.64 -9.04 -20.05
C ARG A 372 -21.65 -7.83 -19.12
N ASP A 373 -21.29 -6.69 -19.69
CA ASP A 373 -21.50 -5.37 -19.07
C ASP A 373 -22.95 -5.28 -18.57
N SER A 374 -23.11 -4.78 -17.34
CA SER A 374 -24.39 -4.62 -16.67
C SER A 374 -24.51 -3.22 -16.09
N THR A 375 -24.31 -2.21 -16.95
CA THR A 375 -25.06 -0.95 -16.83
C THR A 375 -26.56 -1.26 -16.63
N ALA A 376 -27.19 -0.53 -15.73
CA ALA A 376 -28.45 -0.93 -15.11
C ALA A 376 -29.57 -1.15 -16.13
N LYS A 377 -30.02 -2.40 -16.29
CA LYS A 377 -31.36 -2.67 -16.82
C LYS A 377 -32.37 -2.37 -15.70
N PRO A 378 -33.42 -1.55 -15.94
CA PRO A 378 -34.48 -1.38 -14.96
C PRO A 378 -35.09 -2.75 -14.63
N LEU A 379 -35.57 -2.90 -13.40
CA LEU A 379 -36.25 -4.11 -12.95
C LEU A 379 -37.48 -4.33 -13.83
N PRO A 380 -37.72 -5.55 -14.36
CA PRO A 380 -38.94 -5.85 -15.08
C PRO A 380 -40.17 -5.57 -14.22
N ASP A 381 -41.26 -5.10 -14.82
CA ASP A 381 -42.54 -4.94 -14.12
C ASP A 381 -42.96 -6.28 -13.48
N GLY A 382 -43.32 -6.22 -12.19
CA GLY A 382 -43.62 -7.41 -11.39
C GLY A 382 -42.40 -8.20 -10.89
N TYR A 383 -41.16 -7.73 -11.07
CA TYR A 383 -39.99 -8.39 -10.48
C TYR A 383 -39.99 -8.28 -8.95
N VAL A 384 -40.04 -9.44 -8.29
CA VAL A 384 -39.95 -9.60 -6.83
C VAL A 384 -38.66 -10.33 -6.48
N CYS A 385 -37.91 -9.84 -5.48
CA CYS A 385 -36.66 -10.46 -5.06
C CYS A 385 -36.92 -11.81 -4.37
N ARG A 386 -36.44 -12.92 -4.97
CA ARG A 386 -36.63 -14.29 -4.45
C ARG A 386 -36.04 -14.59 -3.06
N ILE A 387 -35.27 -13.66 -2.46
CA ILE A 387 -34.66 -13.84 -1.13
C ILE A 387 -35.58 -13.31 -0.03
N CYS A 388 -36.14 -12.11 -0.21
CA CYS A 388 -36.97 -11.43 0.80
C CYS A 388 -38.45 -11.32 0.40
N ASN A 389 -38.78 -11.71 -0.83
CA ASN A 389 -40.07 -11.52 -1.46
C ASN A 389 -40.55 -10.05 -1.58
N VAL A 390 -39.62 -9.09 -1.61
CA VAL A 390 -39.90 -7.65 -1.77
C VAL A 390 -39.47 -7.18 -3.18
N PRO A 391 -40.29 -6.39 -3.90
CA PRO A 391 -39.90 -5.78 -5.18
C PRO A 391 -38.87 -4.64 -5.01
N GLY A 392 -38.43 -4.06 -6.14
CA GLY A 392 -37.64 -2.81 -6.13
C GLY A 392 -36.11 -2.94 -6.02
N HIS A 393 -35.56 -4.14 -5.92
CA HIS A 393 -34.11 -4.36 -5.98
C HIS A 393 -33.76 -5.73 -6.59
N TRP A 394 -32.60 -5.83 -7.27
CA TRP A 394 -32.11 -7.12 -7.76
C TRP A 394 -31.68 -8.03 -6.60
N VAL A 395 -31.93 -9.35 -6.72
CA VAL A 395 -31.54 -10.39 -5.73
C VAL A 395 -30.09 -10.29 -5.23
N ARG A 396 -29.15 -9.79 -6.05
CA ARG A 396 -27.74 -9.60 -5.65
C ARG A 396 -27.51 -8.50 -4.61
N ALA A 397 -28.39 -7.50 -4.60
CA ALA A 397 -28.39 -6.31 -3.73
C ALA A 397 -29.52 -6.36 -2.68
N CYS A 398 -30.02 -7.55 -2.35
CA CYS A 398 -31.07 -7.71 -1.33
C CYS A 398 -30.52 -7.37 0.06
N PRO A 399 -31.17 -6.48 0.85
CA PRO A 399 -30.72 -6.16 2.20
C PRO A 399 -30.85 -7.35 3.17
N ASN A 400 -31.79 -8.26 2.91
CA ASN A 400 -31.95 -9.51 3.65
C ASN A 400 -31.13 -10.66 3.04
N LYS A 401 -30.22 -10.37 2.10
CA LYS A 401 -29.22 -11.35 1.66
C LYS A 401 -28.26 -11.55 2.82
N ILE A 402 -28.49 -12.62 3.58
CA ILE A 402 -27.53 -13.14 4.55
C ILE A 402 -26.16 -13.17 3.85
N LYS A 403 -25.19 -12.42 4.39
CA LYS A 403 -23.79 -12.46 3.91
C LYS A 403 -23.41 -13.94 3.84
N ALA A 404 -22.75 -14.36 2.77
CA ALA A 404 -22.45 -15.79 2.59
C ALA A 404 -21.82 -16.33 3.87
N ALA A 405 -22.45 -17.34 4.47
CA ALA A 405 -21.92 -17.97 5.67
C ALA A 405 -20.46 -18.38 5.38
N PRO A 406 -19.55 -18.29 6.38
CA PRO A 406 -18.19 -18.79 6.18
C PRO A 406 -18.27 -20.22 5.64
N PRO A 407 -17.42 -20.62 4.67
CA PRO A 407 -17.38 -21.99 4.21
C PRO A 407 -17.29 -22.90 5.43
N ALA A 408 -18.19 -23.89 5.56
CA ALA A 408 -18.35 -24.66 6.79
C ALA A 408 -17.04 -25.35 7.23
N ASP A 409 -16.17 -25.62 6.26
CA ASP A 409 -14.86 -26.27 6.43
C ASP A 409 -13.69 -25.27 6.52
N CYS A 410 -13.92 -23.97 6.70
CA CYS A 410 -12.84 -22.98 6.77
C CYS A 410 -12.11 -23.01 8.12
N TRP A 411 -10.82 -23.34 8.15
CA TRP A 411 -10.05 -23.50 9.39
C TRP A 411 -9.51 -22.19 10.01
N PHE A 412 -9.93 -21.03 9.52
CA PHE A 412 -9.40 -19.72 9.91
C PHE A 412 -10.47 -18.68 10.32
N CYS A 413 -11.75 -18.85 9.96
CA CYS A 413 -12.80 -17.97 10.44
C CYS A 413 -13.01 -18.17 11.95
N LEU A 414 -13.07 -17.09 12.73
CA LEU A 414 -13.19 -17.17 14.21
C LEU A 414 -14.43 -17.97 14.67
N HIS A 415 -15.51 -17.89 13.90
CA HIS A 415 -16.78 -18.57 14.14
C HIS A 415 -16.90 -19.96 13.49
N SER A 416 -15.79 -20.52 12.96
CA SER A 416 -15.78 -21.86 12.37
C SER A 416 -15.53 -22.93 13.43
N PRO A 417 -16.28 -24.06 13.41
CA PRO A 417 -16.00 -25.20 14.29
C PRO A 417 -14.67 -25.91 13.96
N GLY A 418 -14.10 -25.68 12.76
CA GLY A 418 -12.81 -26.25 12.34
C GLY A 418 -11.57 -25.42 12.74
N LEU A 419 -11.75 -24.30 13.44
CA LEU A 419 -10.65 -23.45 13.91
C LEU A 419 -10.02 -24.04 15.19
N ALA A 420 -8.69 -24.14 15.21
CA ALA A 420 -7.91 -24.55 16.38
C ALA A 420 -7.87 -23.43 17.45
N GLN A 421 -8.95 -23.30 18.23
CA GLN A 421 -9.14 -22.20 19.18
C GLN A 421 -8.04 -22.13 20.27
N HIS A 422 -7.47 -23.26 20.69
CA HIS A 422 -6.38 -23.32 21.69
C HIS A 422 -5.11 -22.60 21.23
N CYS A 423 -4.89 -22.47 19.92
CA CYS A 423 -3.74 -21.75 19.36
C CYS A 423 -3.89 -20.22 19.46
N ILE A 424 -5.10 -19.68 19.67
CA ILE A 424 -5.36 -18.23 19.63
C ILE A 424 -4.88 -17.59 20.94
N PHE A 425 -3.93 -16.66 20.84
CA PHE A 425 -3.41 -15.93 22.00
C PHE A 425 -3.92 -14.48 22.08
N SER A 426 -4.40 -13.90 20.97
CA SER A 426 -4.96 -12.54 20.96
C SER A 426 -5.97 -12.33 19.82
N ILE A 427 -6.97 -11.48 20.04
CA ILE A 427 -7.99 -11.09 19.06
C ILE A 427 -8.10 -9.55 19.04
N GLY A 428 -8.08 -8.96 17.85
CA GLY A 428 -8.26 -7.52 17.57
C GLY A 428 -9.65 -7.21 17.00
N ASP A 429 -9.78 -6.08 16.30
CA ASP A 429 -11.04 -5.64 15.68
C ASP A 429 -11.39 -6.44 14.42
N LYS A 430 -10.38 -6.79 13.62
CA LYS A 430 -10.50 -7.40 12.29
C LYS A 430 -9.53 -8.55 12.02
N ALA A 431 -8.45 -8.68 12.80
CA ALA A 431 -7.57 -9.84 12.79
C ALA A 431 -7.35 -10.42 14.20
N TYR A 432 -6.91 -11.67 14.25
CA TYR A 432 -6.46 -12.36 15.45
C TYR A 432 -5.07 -12.95 15.21
N ALA A 433 -4.35 -13.20 16.31
CA ALA A 433 -3.04 -13.83 16.30
C ALA A 433 -3.09 -15.18 17.02
N ALA A 434 -2.50 -16.19 16.40
CA ALA A 434 -2.48 -17.57 16.88
C ALA A 434 -1.12 -18.22 16.64
N VAL A 435 -0.76 -19.22 17.44
CA VAL A 435 0.32 -20.15 17.09
C VAL A 435 -0.05 -20.87 15.80
N ALA A 436 0.88 -21.00 14.86
CA ALA A 436 0.65 -21.76 13.64
C ALA A 436 0.53 -23.26 13.97
N ARG A 437 -0.54 -23.92 13.50
CA ARG A 437 -0.70 -25.38 13.64
C ARG A 437 0.50 -26.11 13.06
N GLY A 438 1.04 -27.06 13.82
CA GLY A 438 2.34 -27.69 13.53
C GLY A 438 3.44 -26.63 13.36
N PRO A 439 3.79 -25.87 14.40
CA PRO A 439 4.72 -24.74 14.30
C PRO A 439 6.13 -25.25 13.97
N LEU A 440 6.87 -24.56 13.08
CA LEU A 440 8.25 -24.99 12.71
C LEU A 440 9.21 -25.02 13.91
N VAL A 441 9.10 -23.99 14.74
CA VAL A 441 9.87 -23.73 15.96
C VAL A 441 8.93 -23.14 17.01
N PRO A 442 9.31 -23.11 18.30
CA PRO A 442 8.56 -22.36 19.31
C PRO A 442 8.18 -20.96 18.82
N HIS A 443 6.97 -20.53 19.17
CA HIS A 443 6.44 -19.20 18.84
C HIS A 443 6.37 -18.86 17.33
N HIS A 444 6.31 -19.83 16.42
CA HIS A 444 5.86 -19.59 15.03
C HIS A 444 4.38 -19.17 15.07
N VAL A 445 4.08 -17.94 14.60
CA VAL A 445 2.76 -17.30 14.69
C VAL A 445 2.14 -17.10 13.32
N LEU A 446 0.81 -17.20 13.27
CA LEU A 446 -0.04 -16.81 12.16
C LEU A 446 -0.94 -15.65 12.60
N VAL A 447 -1.06 -14.61 11.77
CA VAL A 447 -2.06 -13.54 11.93
C VAL A 447 -3.05 -13.63 10.77
N ALA A 448 -4.33 -13.81 11.08
CA ALA A 448 -5.40 -14.00 10.11
C ALA A 448 -6.60 -13.09 10.43
N THR A 449 -7.43 -12.82 9.43
CA THR A 449 -8.65 -12.03 9.65
C THR A 449 -9.72 -12.81 10.41
N VAL A 450 -10.53 -12.11 11.21
CA VAL A 450 -11.59 -12.69 12.05
C VAL A 450 -12.71 -13.32 11.21
N GLU A 451 -13.18 -12.59 10.20
CA GLU A 451 -14.10 -13.08 9.16
C GLU A 451 -13.32 -13.52 7.91
N HIS A 452 -14.03 -14.01 6.88
CA HIS A 452 -13.49 -14.35 5.56
C HIS A 452 -13.65 -13.15 4.60
N PRO A 453 -12.65 -12.26 4.45
CA PRO A 453 -12.74 -11.04 3.67
C PRO A 453 -12.11 -11.24 2.29
N ASP A 454 -12.23 -10.24 1.41
CA ASP A 454 -11.55 -10.29 0.12
C ASP A 454 -10.02 -10.08 0.25
N SER A 455 -9.53 -9.53 1.36
CA SER A 455 -8.09 -9.26 1.58
C SER A 455 -7.69 -9.14 3.05
N LEU A 456 -6.39 -9.37 3.33
CA LEU A 456 -5.77 -9.07 4.62
C LEU A 456 -5.63 -7.54 4.86
N PHE A 457 -5.72 -6.75 3.78
CA PHE A 457 -5.59 -5.28 3.82
C PHE A 457 -6.65 -4.61 4.73
N ASP A 458 -7.85 -5.20 4.83
CA ASP A 458 -8.94 -4.67 5.64
C ASP A 458 -8.62 -4.70 7.15
N ALA A 459 -7.67 -5.56 7.56
CA ALA A 459 -7.16 -5.71 8.92
C ALA A 459 -5.71 -5.20 9.09
N ARG A 460 -5.21 -4.36 8.17
CA ARG A 460 -3.82 -3.87 8.15
C ARG A 460 -3.32 -3.27 9.48
N ASP A 461 -4.20 -2.58 10.22
CA ASP A 461 -3.81 -1.86 11.42
C ASP A 461 -3.61 -2.82 12.61
N ASP A 462 -4.46 -3.85 12.73
CA ASP A 462 -4.26 -4.98 13.65
C ASP A 462 -2.99 -5.77 13.28
N VAL A 463 -2.80 -6.10 12.00
CA VAL A 463 -1.60 -6.82 11.52
C VAL A 463 -0.34 -6.03 11.84
N ARG A 464 -0.34 -4.70 11.64
CA ARG A 464 0.79 -3.82 12.00
C ARG A 464 1.04 -3.82 13.51
N ALA A 465 0.00 -3.78 14.34
CA ALA A 465 0.11 -3.85 15.80
C ALA A 465 0.68 -5.21 16.27
N TYR A 466 0.20 -6.32 15.72
CA TYR A 466 0.71 -7.66 16.03
C TYR A 466 2.17 -7.82 15.63
N LEU A 467 2.57 -7.41 14.42
CA LEU A 467 3.97 -7.45 13.98
C LEU A 467 4.87 -6.59 14.88
N ALA A 468 4.41 -5.40 15.31
CA ALA A 468 5.16 -4.55 16.22
C ALA A 468 5.37 -5.17 17.61
N GLY A 469 4.39 -5.90 18.13
CA GLY A 469 4.51 -6.65 19.39
C GLY A 469 5.44 -7.87 19.26
N LEU A 470 5.24 -8.68 18.21
CA LEU A 470 6.05 -9.87 17.93
C LEU A 470 7.53 -9.52 17.74
N ARG A 471 7.85 -8.43 17.02
CA ARG A 471 9.25 -7.95 16.88
C ARG A 471 9.94 -7.73 18.22
N LYS A 472 9.26 -7.14 19.21
CA LYS A 472 9.83 -6.93 20.55
C LYS A 472 10.06 -8.25 21.27
N PHE A 473 9.05 -9.11 21.28
CA PHE A 473 9.10 -10.44 21.90
C PHE A 473 10.23 -11.32 21.34
N TYR A 474 10.46 -11.28 20.02
CA TYR A 474 11.55 -12.02 19.38
C TYR A 474 12.94 -11.38 19.62
N ALA A 475 13.02 -10.05 19.60
CA ALA A 475 14.29 -9.33 19.84
C ALA A 475 14.86 -9.59 21.25
N GLU A 476 14.01 -9.76 22.27
CA GLU A 476 14.41 -10.18 23.62
C GLU A 476 15.02 -11.60 23.69
N ARG A 477 15.00 -12.36 22.58
CA ARG A 477 15.42 -13.76 22.47
C ARG A 477 16.51 -13.96 21.39
N ASP A 478 17.11 -12.87 20.90
CA ASP A 478 18.06 -12.86 19.77
C ASP A 478 17.48 -13.46 18.47
N MET A 479 16.16 -13.33 18.27
CA MET A 479 15.43 -13.80 17.10
C MET A 479 14.87 -12.63 16.29
N VAL A 480 14.78 -12.81 14.97
CA VAL A 480 14.13 -11.90 14.00
C VAL A 480 12.92 -12.58 13.35
N PRO A 481 11.82 -11.85 13.08
CA PRO A 481 10.66 -12.41 12.41
C PRO A 481 10.87 -12.51 10.89
N VAL A 482 10.88 -13.73 10.35
CA VAL A 482 10.67 -13.94 8.91
C VAL A 482 9.16 -13.94 8.64
N VAL A 483 8.67 -12.87 8.02
CA VAL A 483 7.25 -12.67 7.72
C VAL A 483 6.98 -13.07 6.28
N PHE A 484 6.00 -13.93 6.01
CA PHE A 484 5.63 -14.28 4.64
C PHE A 484 4.12 -14.44 4.42
N GLN A 485 3.69 -14.24 3.18
CA GLN A 485 2.31 -14.42 2.75
C GLN A 485 2.26 -14.95 1.32
N ILE A 486 1.29 -15.84 1.08
CA ILE A 486 0.83 -16.20 -0.26
C ILE A 486 -0.60 -15.68 -0.35
N ALA A 487 -0.83 -14.68 -1.19
CA ALA A 487 -2.14 -14.10 -1.44
C ALA A 487 -2.77 -14.70 -2.69
N ARG A 488 -4.03 -15.15 -2.59
CA ARG A 488 -4.84 -15.64 -3.71
C ARG A 488 -6.25 -15.03 -3.70
N PRO A 489 -6.37 -13.68 -3.77
CA PRO A 489 -7.68 -13.01 -3.74
C PRO A 489 -8.59 -13.52 -4.86
N GLY A 490 -9.87 -13.74 -4.53
CA GLY A 490 -10.87 -14.26 -5.47
C GLY A 490 -10.94 -15.79 -5.62
N LEU A 491 -10.08 -16.57 -4.95
CA LEU A 491 -10.31 -18.00 -4.78
C LEU A 491 -11.18 -18.26 -3.55
N HIS A 492 -12.33 -18.93 -3.71
CA HIS A 492 -13.31 -19.24 -2.65
C HIS A 492 -12.79 -20.07 -1.46
N VAL A 493 -11.54 -20.53 -1.49
CA VAL A 493 -10.90 -21.37 -0.46
C VAL A 493 -9.75 -20.62 0.24
N TYR A 494 -9.48 -19.36 -0.13
CA TYR A 494 -8.36 -18.59 0.41
C TYR A 494 -8.81 -17.70 1.59
N HIS A 495 -8.38 -18.05 2.80
CA HIS A 495 -8.51 -17.15 3.95
C HIS A 495 -7.25 -16.29 4.09
N PRO A 496 -7.34 -14.95 4.08
CA PRO A 496 -6.17 -14.07 4.17
C PRO A 496 -5.44 -14.17 5.51
N HIS A 497 -4.14 -14.42 5.45
CA HIS A 497 -3.25 -14.49 6.61
C HIS A 497 -1.79 -14.18 6.23
N VAL A 498 -0.99 -13.84 7.24
CA VAL A 498 0.48 -13.85 7.21
C VAL A 498 1.00 -14.90 8.18
N GLN A 499 2.12 -15.53 7.83
CA GLN A 499 2.91 -16.38 8.72
C GLN A 499 4.14 -15.61 9.19
N ILE A 500 4.55 -15.82 10.44
CA ILE A 500 5.71 -15.21 11.07
C ILE A 500 6.51 -16.31 11.77
N VAL A 501 7.73 -16.55 11.30
CA VAL A 501 8.64 -17.53 11.90
C VAL A 501 9.78 -16.79 12.59
N PRO A 502 9.98 -16.94 13.91
CA PRO A 502 11.20 -16.45 14.53
C PRO A 502 12.40 -17.26 14.03
N VAL A 503 13.46 -16.57 13.61
CA VAL A 503 14.72 -17.14 13.13
C VAL A 503 15.86 -16.48 13.92
N PRO A 504 16.92 -17.20 14.33
CA PRO A 504 18.07 -16.58 14.98
C PRO A 504 18.70 -15.51 14.09
N VAL A 505 19.11 -14.37 14.65
CA VAL A 505 19.72 -13.25 13.87
C VAL A 505 20.83 -13.75 12.93
N ALA A 506 21.66 -14.68 13.39
CA ALA A 506 22.78 -15.26 12.63
C ALA A 506 22.35 -16.09 11.39
N GLN A 507 21.10 -16.56 11.33
CA GLN A 507 20.57 -17.42 10.26
C GLN A 507 19.68 -16.68 9.27
N GLU A 508 19.33 -15.42 9.53
CA GLU A 508 18.43 -14.61 8.69
C GLU A 508 18.89 -14.52 7.23
N SER A 509 20.19 -14.33 7.01
CA SER A 509 20.77 -14.29 5.66
C SER A 509 20.67 -15.64 4.93
N ALA A 510 20.81 -16.75 5.64
CA ALA A 510 20.67 -18.09 5.05
C ALA A 510 19.22 -18.39 4.63
N VAL A 511 18.21 -17.84 5.34
CA VAL A 511 16.81 -17.91 4.90
C VAL A 511 16.58 -17.13 3.62
N LEU A 512 17.14 -15.91 3.51
CA LEU A 512 17.08 -15.12 2.27
C LEU A 512 17.71 -15.88 1.09
N ASP A 513 18.94 -16.37 1.25
CA ASP A 513 19.65 -17.07 0.18
C ASP A 513 18.91 -18.37 -0.20
N GLY A 514 18.37 -19.08 0.78
CA GLY A 514 17.56 -20.29 0.57
C GLY A 514 16.27 -20.04 -0.20
N ILE A 515 15.52 -18.97 0.09
CA ILE A 515 14.26 -18.67 -0.63
C ILE A 515 14.54 -18.17 -2.05
N VAL A 516 15.60 -17.38 -2.24
CA VAL A 516 16.07 -16.94 -3.55
C VAL A 516 16.44 -18.17 -4.40
N ALA A 517 17.28 -19.07 -3.88
CA ALA A 517 17.67 -20.30 -4.58
C ALA A 517 16.47 -21.21 -4.89
N ALA A 518 15.51 -21.34 -3.98
CA ALA A 518 14.29 -22.14 -4.21
C ALA A 518 13.42 -21.57 -5.35
N LEU A 519 13.27 -20.25 -5.42
CA LEU A 519 12.53 -19.57 -6.48
C LEU A 519 13.25 -19.66 -7.84
N GLU A 520 14.58 -19.48 -7.86
CA GLU A 520 15.40 -19.60 -9.07
C GLU A 520 15.39 -21.03 -9.63
N ASN A 521 15.54 -22.04 -8.77
CA ASN A 521 15.55 -23.45 -9.20
C ASN A 521 14.19 -23.92 -9.73
N GLN A 522 13.08 -23.26 -9.36
CA GLN A 522 11.76 -23.50 -9.93
C GLN A 522 11.41 -22.56 -11.10
N GLY A 523 12.34 -21.68 -11.51
CA GLY A 523 12.18 -20.81 -12.68
C GLY A 523 11.17 -19.68 -12.51
N TYR A 524 10.86 -19.26 -11.27
CA TYR A 524 9.93 -18.16 -11.03
C TYR A 524 10.56 -16.79 -11.32
N ALA A 525 9.77 -15.87 -11.88
CA ALA A 525 10.17 -14.49 -12.15
C ALA A 525 9.86 -13.58 -10.95
N PHE A 526 10.71 -13.64 -9.91
CA PHE A 526 10.59 -12.84 -8.69
C PHE A 526 11.52 -11.61 -8.69
N THR A 527 11.31 -10.72 -7.72
CA THR A 527 12.15 -9.54 -7.45
C THR A 527 12.58 -9.58 -5.98
N VAL A 528 13.80 -9.11 -5.69
CA VAL A 528 14.26 -8.84 -4.32
C VAL A 528 14.51 -7.34 -4.23
N LEU A 529 13.84 -6.68 -3.29
CA LEU A 529 13.94 -5.24 -3.06
C LEU A 529 14.48 -4.98 -1.66
N ASN A 530 15.30 -3.94 -1.52
CA ASN A 530 15.62 -3.40 -0.20
C ASN A 530 14.38 -2.68 0.35
N LEU A 531 14.10 -2.81 1.64
CA LEU A 531 13.06 -2.02 2.29
C LEU A 531 13.47 -0.54 2.29
N ILE A 532 12.55 0.36 1.92
CA ILE A 532 12.83 1.77 1.55
C ILE A 532 13.51 2.57 2.68
N ASP A 533 13.33 2.16 3.94
CA ASP A 533 14.01 2.72 5.13
C ASP A 533 14.82 1.67 5.92
N GLY A 534 15.01 0.46 5.36
CA GLY A 534 15.58 -0.69 6.04
C GLY A 534 14.68 -1.33 7.11
N THR A 535 13.47 -0.78 7.34
CA THR A 535 12.52 -1.29 8.34
C THR A 535 11.33 -1.97 7.67
N GLU A 536 10.76 -2.97 8.34
CA GLU A 536 9.53 -3.63 7.89
C GLU A 536 8.29 -2.71 7.94
N ALA A 537 8.40 -1.47 8.44
CA ALA A 537 7.31 -0.49 8.32
C ALA A 537 7.16 0.03 6.87
N SER A 538 8.24 0.03 6.09
CA SER A 538 8.21 0.37 4.65
C SER A 538 7.88 -0.83 3.74
N GLU A 539 7.59 -2.02 4.28
CA GLU A 539 7.20 -3.20 3.51
C GLU A 539 6.04 -2.89 2.56
N GLU A 540 4.96 -2.28 3.07
CA GLU A 540 3.75 -1.99 2.29
C GLU A 540 4.04 -1.03 1.12
N THR A 541 4.91 -0.03 1.34
CA THR A 541 5.36 0.91 0.31
C THR A 541 6.26 0.24 -0.72
N THR A 542 7.16 -0.64 -0.26
CA THR A 542 8.08 -1.41 -1.11
C THR A 542 7.31 -2.41 -1.99
N MET A 543 6.29 -3.07 -1.43
CA MET A 543 5.33 -3.90 -2.18
C MET A 543 4.58 -3.09 -3.24
N ARG A 544 4.07 -1.90 -2.89
CA ARG A 544 3.35 -1.02 -3.83
C ARG A 544 4.25 -0.63 -5.02
N ALA A 545 5.52 -0.30 -4.76
CA ALA A 545 6.52 -0.04 -5.81
C ALA A 545 6.75 -1.27 -6.71
N ALA A 546 6.90 -2.46 -6.12
CA ALA A 546 7.06 -3.72 -6.86
C ALA A 546 5.89 -4.01 -7.81
N HIS A 547 4.64 -3.76 -7.38
CA HIS A 547 3.46 -3.97 -8.21
C HIS A 547 3.35 -2.94 -9.35
N SER A 548 3.69 -1.67 -9.10
CA SER A 548 3.61 -0.60 -10.12
C SER A 548 4.46 -0.93 -11.36
N ALA A 549 5.64 -1.54 -11.15
CA ALA A 549 6.51 -2.00 -12.23
C ALA A 549 5.89 -3.12 -13.10
N ASN A 550 4.89 -3.86 -12.61
CA ASN A 550 4.33 -5.06 -13.24
C ASN A 550 3.06 -4.82 -14.08
N ARG A 551 2.68 -3.54 -14.33
CA ARG A 551 1.58 -3.08 -15.21
C ARG A 551 0.14 -3.51 -14.87
N ASP A 552 -0.07 -4.52 -14.03
CA ASP A 552 -1.40 -4.88 -13.51
C ASP A 552 -1.83 -3.96 -12.35
N ARG A 553 -3.09 -3.50 -12.38
CA ARG A 553 -3.62 -2.49 -11.45
C ARG A 553 -4.25 -3.15 -10.21
N CYS A 554 -4.08 -2.51 -9.04
CA CYS A 554 -4.53 -2.90 -7.69
C CYS A 554 -3.75 -4.06 -7.01
N SER A 555 -2.87 -3.72 -6.06
CA SER A 555 -1.95 -4.66 -5.39
C SER A 555 -2.62 -5.68 -4.45
N TRP A 556 -3.81 -5.40 -3.91
CA TRP A 556 -4.56 -6.32 -3.03
C TRP A 556 -5.45 -7.31 -3.79
N ARG A 557 -5.57 -7.19 -5.12
CA ARG A 557 -6.34 -8.12 -5.99
C ARG A 557 -5.46 -9.00 -6.90
N VAL A 558 -4.15 -8.86 -6.81
CA VAL A 558 -3.18 -9.69 -7.52
C VAL A 558 -2.77 -10.88 -6.66
N SER A 559 -2.81 -12.08 -7.24
CA SER A 559 -2.19 -13.26 -6.61
C SER A 559 -0.69 -13.04 -6.49
N HIS A 560 -0.12 -13.20 -5.29
CA HIS A 560 1.31 -12.96 -5.08
C HIS A 560 1.89 -13.80 -3.95
N PHE A 561 3.21 -13.98 -3.96
CA PHE A 561 4.02 -14.40 -2.83
C PHE A 561 4.86 -13.20 -2.36
N ARG A 562 4.96 -13.01 -1.04
CA ARG A 562 5.89 -12.08 -0.41
C ARG A 562 6.58 -12.74 0.78
N MET A 563 7.84 -12.36 1.02
CA MET A 563 8.59 -12.66 2.24
C MET A 563 9.48 -11.46 2.60
N CYS A 564 9.39 -11.02 3.86
CA CYS A 564 10.34 -10.09 4.47
C CYS A 564 11.36 -10.85 5.30
N VAL A 565 12.64 -10.60 5.01
CA VAL A 565 13.82 -11.22 5.64
C VAL A 565 15.07 -10.42 5.31
N ALA A 566 15.98 -10.25 6.26
CA ALA A 566 17.29 -9.59 6.12
C ALA A 566 17.19 -8.15 5.57
N GLY A 567 16.19 -7.39 6.05
CA GLY A 567 15.91 -6.02 5.60
C GLY A 567 15.40 -5.91 4.15
N LYS A 568 15.00 -7.04 3.54
CA LYS A 568 14.58 -7.11 2.14
C LYS A 568 13.18 -7.70 2.00
N LEU A 569 12.52 -7.31 0.91
CA LEU A 569 11.27 -7.89 0.43
C LEU A 569 11.57 -8.78 -0.79
N VAL A 570 11.38 -10.09 -0.65
CA VAL A 570 11.27 -11.02 -1.78
C VAL A 570 9.82 -11.02 -2.24
N TYR A 571 9.57 -10.67 -3.50
CA TYR A 571 8.22 -10.50 -4.06
C TYR A 571 8.07 -11.22 -5.41
N PHE A 572 6.95 -11.92 -5.57
CA PHE A 572 6.57 -12.57 -6.82
C PHE A 572 5.07 -12.38 -7.08
N ALA A 573 4.70 -11.63 -8.12
CA ALA A 573 3.33 -11.63 -8.64
C ALA A 573 3.09 -12.97 -9.33
N ILE A 574 2.15 -13.79 -8.85
CA ILE A 574 1.91 -15.13 -9.36
C ILE A 574 0.80 -15.07 -10.44
N PRO A 575 1.10 -15.39 -11.72
CA PRO A 575 0.10 -15.45 -12.77
C PRO A 575 -1.02 -16.47 -12.48
N ARG A 576 -2.18 -16.32 -13.15
CA ARG A 576 -3.37 -17.16 -12.91
C ARG A 576 -3.16 -18.64 -13.25
N ASP A 577 -2.32 -18.90 -14.25
CA ASP A 577 -1.94 -20.21 -14.77
C ASP A 577 -0.74 -20.83 -14.01
N VAL A 578 -0.03 -20.04 -13.20
CA VAL A 578 1.15 -20.49 -12.45
C VAL A 578 0.75 -21.05 -11.08
N LYS A 579 1.00 -22.35 -10.92
CA LYS A 579 1.00 -23.01 -9.61
C LYS A 579 2.22 -22.54 -8.82
N PHE A 580 2.01 -22.17 -7.56
CA PHE A 580 3.05 -21.82 -6.60
C PHE A 580 2.93 -22.75 -5.38
N PRO A 581 3.97 -23.49 -4.98
CA PRO A 581 3.90 -24.46 -3.90
C PRO A 581 3.76 -23.78 -2.54
N ALA A 582 2.60 -23.92 -1.90
CA ALA A 582 2.31 -23.25 -0.64
C ALA A 582 3.24 -23.63 0.53
N GLY A 583 3.85 -24.82 0.48
CA GLY A 583 4.82 -25.28 1.46
C GLY A 583 6.24 -24.73 1.30
N MET A 584 6.63 -24.20 0.12
CA MET A 584 8.02 -23.81 -0.15
C MET A 584 8.62 -22.87 0.92
N PRO A 585 7.94 -21.81 1.39
CA PRO A 585 8.50 -20.95 2.44
C PRO A 585 8.83 -21.71 3.73
N ARG A 586 7.94 -22.63 4.15
CA ARG A 586 8.16 -23.47 5.33
C ARG A 586 9.27 -24.50 5.12
N GLN A 587 9.38 -25.07 3.93
CA GLN A 587 10.44 -26.03 3.58
C GLN A 587 11.83 -25.38 3.65
N VAL A 588 11.96 -24.17 3.07
CA VAL A 588 13.20 -23.38 3.13
C VAL A 588 13.56 -23.01 4.56
N ILE A 589 12.63 -22.40 5.30
CA ILE A 589 12.89 -21.95 6.68
C ILE A 589 13.19 -23.16 7.58
N GLY A 590 12.42 -24.25 7.46
CA GLY A 590 12.66 -25.49 8.21
C GLY A 590 14.06 -26.06 7.94
N ALA A 591 14.49 -26.15 6.68
CA ALA A 591 15.83 -26.62 6.35
C ALA A 591 16.95 -25.75 6.95
N VAL A 592 16.80 -24.41 6.95
CA VAL A 592 17.79 -23.49 7.55
C VAL A 592 17.82 -23.59 9.09
N LEU A 593 16.67 -23.82 9.72
CA LEU A 593 16.54 -23.97 11.18
C LEU A 593 16.94 -25.36 11.70
N GLY A 594 17.34 -26.30 10.82
CA GLY A 594 17.65 -27.69 11.20
C GLY A 594 16.41 -28.59 11.39
N GLU A 595 15.24 -28.11 10.95
CA GLU A 595 13.92 -28.75 11.09
C GLU A 595 13.29 -29.09 9.71
N PRO A 596 13.99 -29.79 8.80
CA PRO A 596 13.53 -29.99 7.41
C PRO A 596 12.24 -30.82 7.34
N GLU A 597 12.08 -31.82 8.20
CA GLU A 597 10.86 -32.66 8.25
C GLU A 597 9.63 -31.84 8.60
N ARG A 598 9.76 -30.87 9.52
CA ARG A 598 8.68 -29.96 9.93
C ARG A 598 8.34 -28.91 8.87
N GLY A 599 9.28 -28.67 7.95
CA GLY A 599 9.09 -27.89 6.73
C GLY A 599 8.20 -28.59 5.69
N LEU A 600 8.26 -29.93 5.59
CA LEU A 600 7.60 -30.72 4.55
C LEU A 600 6.09 -30.87 4.75
N ASP A 601 5.66 -31.33 5.94
CA ASP A 601 4.27 -31.43 6.33
C ASP A 601 4.08 -30.88 7.76
N TRP A 602 3.13 -29.96 7.91
CA TRP A 602 2.79 -29.42 9.22
C TRP A 602 1.85 -30.35 9.99
N LYS A 603 1.10 -31.24 9.31
CA LYS A 603 0.12 -32.13 9.95
C LYS A 603 0.80 -33.20 10.80
N SER A 604 1.94 -33.73 10.36
CA SER A 604 2.80 -34.60 11.16
C SER A 604 3.44 -33.91 12.35
N CYS A 605 3.39 -32.57 12.41
CA CYS A 605 4.03 -31.75 13.45
C CYS A 605 3.05 -31.19 14.48
N VAL A 606 1.77 -31.51 14.38
CA VAL A 606 0.72 -31.06 15.31
C VAL A 606 0.92 -31.70 16.68
N ASP A 607 1.06 -30.86 17.69
CA ASP A 607 1.21 -31.23 19.10
C ASP A 607 0.41 -30.20 19.91
N GLU A 608 -0.83 -30.56 20.26
CA GLU A 608 -1.77 -29.59 20.84
C GLU A 608 -1.34 -29.12 22.24
N VAL A 609 -0.54 -29.92 22.95
CA VAL A 609 0.05 -29.55 24.24
C VAL A 609 1.07 -28.44 24.05
N LYS A 610 2.02 -28.61 23.11
CA LYS A 610 3.00 -27.56 22.79
C LYS A 610 2.37 -26.33 22.16
N GLU A 611 1.39 -26.49 21.27
CA GLU A 611 0.64 -25.37 20.69
C GLU A 611 -0.06 -24.54 21.79
N THR A 612 -0.71 -25.19 22.75
CA THR A 612 -1.35 -24.54 23.90
C THR A 612 -0.34 -23.86 24.82
N GLN A 613 0.82 -24.50 25.05
CA GLN A 613 1.91 -23.92 25.82
C GLN A 613 2.42 -22.63 25.15
N TYR A 614 2.82 -22.68 23.88
CA TYR A 614 3.34 -21.51 23.16
C TYR A 614 2.29 -20.40 23.04
N ALA A 615 1.01 -20.74 22.89
CA ALA A 615 -0.08 -19.76 22.88
C ALA A 615 -0.28 -19.10 24.25
N THR A 616 -0.02 -19.81 25.35
CA THR A 616 -0.08 -19.26 26.71
C THR A 616 1.10 -18.34 26.98
N GLU A 617 2.32 -18.77 26.67
CA GLU A 617 3.55 -17.95 26.77
C GLU A 617 3.43 -16.64 25.95
N LEU A 618 2.90 -16.72 24.72
CA LEU A 618 2.63 -15.54 23.89
C LEU A 618 1.53 -14.65 24.45
N ARG A 619 0.47 -15.22 25.05
CA ARG A 619 -0.63 -14.47 25.67
C ARG A 619 -0.13 -13.65 26.87
N GLU A 620 0.67 -14.27 27.74
CA GLU A 620 1.29 -13.61 28.89
C GLU A 620 2.23 -12.47 28.44
N ALA A 621 3.10 -12.74 27.46
CA ALA A 621 4.00 -11.72 26.92
C ALA A 621 3.23 -10.54 26.26
N PHE A 622 2.16 -10.81 25.50
CA PHE A 622 1.41 -9.77 24.81
C PHE A 622 0.64 -8.80 25.72
N ILE A 623 0.40 -9.16 26.98
CA ILE A 623 -0.15 -8.23 27.98
C ILE A 623 0.81 -7.05 28.20
N ALA A 624 2.13 -7.29 28.21
CA ALA A 624 3.15 -6.26 28.42
C ALA A 624 3.40 -5.37 27.18
N PHE A 625 3.07 -5.84 25.97
CA PHE A 625 3.38 -5.14 24.71
C PHE A 625 2.20 -4.45 24.02
N LYS A 626 1.00 -4.46 24.62
CA LYS A 626 -0.21 -3.89 24.04
C LYS A 626 -0.15 -2.35 23.96
N PRO A 627 -0.28 -1.73 22.77
CA PRO A 627 -0.52 -0.29 22.68
C PRO A 627 -1.88 0.04 23.29
N ALA A 628 -2.01 1.19 23.96
CA ALA A 628 -3.26 1.63 24.58
C ALA A 628 -4.32 1.97 23.51
N ALA A 629 -5.14 0.99 23.14
CA ALA A 629 -6.32 1.16 22.30
C ALA A 629 -7.59 0.83 23.11
N GLY A 630 -8.45 1.84 23.26
CA GLY A 630 -9.87 1.73 23.65
C GLY A 630 -10.25 0.69 24.71
N ALA A 631 -10.14 1.03 25.99
CA ALA A 631 -10.73 0.23 27.05
C ALA A 631 -12.27 0.19 26.91
N LYS A 632 -12.83 -1.01 26.68
CA LYS A 632 -14.24 -1.32 26.94
C LYS A 632 -14.35 -2.68 27.65
N VAL A 633 -14.50 -2.57 28.96
CA VAL A 633 -15.25 -3.43 29.91
C VAL A 633 -15.18 -4.95 29.69
N GLU A 634 -14.63 -5.63 30.70
CA GLU A 634 -14.64 -7.08 30.85
C GLU A 634 -16.05 -7.67 30.91
N ALA A 635 -16.20 -8.89 30.39
CA ALA A 635 -17.34 -9.75 30.67
C ALA A 635 -16.90 -11.22 30.70
N ALA A 636 -16.05 -11.57 31.66
CA ALA A 636 -15.89 -12.96 32.06
C ALA A 636 -17.04 -13.32 33.01
N ALA A 637 -17.89 -14.27 32.62
CA ALA A 637 -18.98 -14.75 33.46
C ALA A 637 -18.47 -15.85 34.41
N ALA A 638 -18.57 -15.62 35.72
CA ALA A 638 -18.44 -16.65 36.75
C ALA A 638 -19.30 -16.29 37.98
N GLU A 639 -20.28 -17.16 38.23
CA GLU A 639 -21.14 -17.45 39.40
C GLU A 639 -21.37 -16.43 40.56
N PRO A 640 -22.61 -16.35 41.10
CA PRO A 640 -22.93 -15.58 42.29
C PRO A 640 -22.56 -16.33 43.59
N ALA A 641 -21.74 -15.70 44.44
CA ALA A 641 -21.53 -16.17 45.81
C ALA A 641 -22.73 -15.84 46.71
N ALA A 642 -23.07 -16.76 47.63
CA ALA A 642 -24.16 -16.61 48.59
C ALA A 642 -23.86 -15.55 49.68
N PRO A 643 -24.90 -14.95 50.30
CA PRO A 643 -24.70 -13.99 51.39
C PRO A 643 -24.26 -14.69 52.68
N ALA A 644 -23.37 -14.02 53.44
CA ALA A 644 -23.05 -14.37 54.82
C ALA A 644 -23.45 -13.21 55.75
N ASP A 645 -23.95 -13.56 56.92
CA ASP A 645 -24.60 -12.67 57.89
C ASP A 645 -23.66 -11.64 58.56
N PRO A 646 -24.21 -10.55 59.14
CA PRO A 646 -23.41 -9.50 59.78
C PRO A 646 -22.95 -9.91 61.20
N VAL A 647 -21.77 -9.43 61.60
CA VAL A 647 -21.31 -9.46 63.00
C VAL A 647 -20.73 -8.10 63.41
N ASP A 648 -21.35 -7.57 64.46
CA ASP A 648 -21.06 -6.44 65.35
C ASP A 648 -19.69 -5.73 65.30
N ASP A 649 -19.80 -4.41 65.08
CA ASP A 649 -19.41 -3.33 66.01
C ASP A 649 -18.48 -3.67 67.20
N ALA A 650 -17.29 -3.06 67.22
CA ALA A 650 -16.67 -2.54 68.44
C ALA A 650 -15.46 -1.60 68.16
N GLY A 651 -15.63 -0.32 68.50
CA GLY A 651 -14.68 0.34 69.43
C GLY A 651 -13.49 1.16 68.91
N MET A 652 -13.57 2.47 69.16
CA MET A 652 -12.50 3.34 69.73
C MET A 652 -11.22 3.63 68.90
N ALA A 653 -10.56 4.78 69.04
CA ALA A 653 -10.90 6.12 69.57
C ALA A 653 -9.74 7.10 69.26
N GLU A 654 -10.05 8.40 69.12
CA GLU A 654 -9.16 9.56 69.34
C GLU A 654 -7.86 9.69 68.46
N ALA A 655 -7.40 10.88 68.06
CA ALA A 655 -7.79 12.27 68.38
C ALA A 655 -7.68 13.19 67.15
#